data_AF-D0P2D3-F1
#
_entry.id   AF-D0P2D3-F1
#
_cell.length_a   1.000
_cell.length_b   1.000
_cell.length_c   1.000
_cell.angle_alpha   90.00
_cell.angle_beta   90.00
_cell.angle_gamma   90.00
#
_symmetry.space_group_name_H-M   'P 1'
#
loop_
_entity.id
_entity.type
_entity.pdbx_description
1 polymer ?
#
loop_
_entity_poly.entity_id
_entity_poly.type
_entity_poly.pdbx_seq_one_letter_code
_entity_poly.pdbx_strand_id
1 'polypeptide(L)'
;MDSSPHVSIDAKPSVEFVPARIPKLLARALEQVNVQREKLLSKSASQPSERLEPLEVKQRLPDVVLCDCGEGIRPANERFHLKHECSLRMIRCVRPGCTKLFQASTRELHEQRDCSFTQHTRQLLRARNDGDTPVECELCHETRFLVRKRFLKSHQLLMCVKRKVSCRFAEWGCEMKFPKEEQESHEANQCVVAERRRKIAADAQLVNKEIVCEWCNQKVKKRKLLDHQEEECSDRERPCPNVVNGCQEWVPVGKLDEHIRTACIVTIERNTLAARAREKNSPVACPECRVVVRLRHLTRHFKDECVSRVVPCKNAAHGCKARLRWRDRHLHEDVMTLSKDRSMLQFKTGGNAYIFIHNNSTINQAPSIDLPPPWTAEFYVWMVDAEEEILSLHRSSLEWTEIVAIHKREHTQWQAKSDACKKKLRVLKQQRKRRPYDKTTGMHLSGEELAIAAKELAEDFNNAENGLLETREEIALAQGWIKLNIVEAKRILDTDVTDEEAQRAVFTAIVDQTAHFLNERMLLVQLLSDAERSLLSSLEAWAKQLTPQSPIKEDKAGRQRQAAEQNNLLKKRSEFQTQLEALDPDDPEAQRLQRRYEREIAKVEAKLSLVSENKSSRLLERCGRHIIASSPKNVIALVSGAKGEIVFYRPSGTKAAREVNFHTRLERNRWNHVVLSAGSKELSLFLNGDFKTTRRGVFDLPMSRIGTKEKTESFQGFIQEIRYWNECRSIQQIQHNAASILHVAKCKSLVGYWTLEEGMGDLVDDMALNLPRSSCFDTNWVIYETPEVRRRFGIPPTPSLRDQTCCLVNQKLKLLAQRARDREMDTVPCRQHCEQVVAYRDLERHHRVECAHRLVVCKEVGCEATYRFSTEAAHLRTKCERHLFREELLRRHHEKRELVECVLNCPEKVQRRFMRQHCHQECVNRLVKCLWEDCGGTGGNAIGHFVLPLR
;
A
#
# COMPACT_ATOMS: atom_id res chain seq x y z
N MET A 1 -51.18 14.53 -61.79
CA MET A 1 -52.58 14.26 -62.17
C MET A 1 -53.38 14.35 -60.89
N ASP A 2 -53.64 15.56 -60.38
CA ASP A 2 -54.71 16.48 -60.81
C ASP A 2 -56.07 15.77 -60.82
N SER A 3 -57.15 16.24 -60.19
CA SER A 3 -57.43 17.31 -59.23
C SER A 3 -58.93 17.21 -58.95
N SER A 4 -59.33 17.35 -57.67
CA SER A 4 -60.63 17.93 -57.24
C SER A 4 -61.96 17.19 -57.61
N PRO A 5 -63.14 17.61 -57.09
CA PRO A 5 -63.51 17.62 -55.67
C PRO A 5 -64.99 17.20 -55.36
N HIS A 6 -65.27 17.11 -54.05
CA HIS A 6 -66.54 17.43 -53.33
C HIS A 6 -67.89 16.69 -53.56
N VAL A 7 -68.28 15.94 -52.51
CA VAL A 7 -69.49 16.08 -51.63
C VAL A 7 -70.90 16.06 -52.23
N SER A 8 -71.73 15.13 -51.73
CA SER A 8 -73.19 15.24 -51.43
C SER A 8 -73.58 14.01 -50.57
N ILE A 9 -73.89 14.13 -49.27
CA ILE A 9 -75.22 14.26 -48.62
C ILE A 9 -76.29 13.29 -49.15
N ASP A 10 -76.76 12.42 -48.25
CA ASP A 10 -78.13 11.85 -48.13
C ASP A 10 -78.13 11.00 -46.84
N ALA A 11 -79.19 10.64 -46.13
CA ALA A 11 -80.57 11.06 -45.90
C ALA A 11 -81.03 10.26 -44.64
N LYS A 12 -82.13 10.66 -44.00
CA LYS A 12 -82.79 10.00 -42.81
C LYS A 12 -83.28 8.55 -43.13
N PRO A 13 -83.93 7.73 -42.25
CA PRO A 13 -84.39 7.90 -40.85
C PRO A 13 -84.29 6.67 -39.89
N SER A 14 -84.64 6.92 -38.61
CA SER A 14 -85.40 6.12 -37.63
C SER A 14 -85.03 4.68 -37.18
N VAL A 15 -84.71 4.61 -35.86
CA VAL A 15 -85.24 3.73 -34.79
C VAL A 15 -84.99 2.21 -34.87
N GLU A 16 -84.20 1.68 -33.91
CA GLU A 16 -84.69 0.78 -32.84
C GLU A 16 -83.60 0.47 -31.79
N PHE A 17 -84.05 0.32 -30.55
CA PHE A 17 -83.26 0.11 -29.33
C PHE A 17 -82.64 -1.29 -29.27
N VAL A 18 -81.33 -1.38 -28.99
CA VAL A 18 -80.69 -2.56 -28.39
C VAL A 18 -79.70 -2.09 -27.31
N PRO A 19 -79.72 -2.64 -26.09
CA PRO A 19 -78.90 -2.15 -24.97
C PRO A 19 -77.43 -2.54 -25.15
N ALA A 20 -76.56 -1.54 -25.33
CA ALA A 20 -75.12 -1.76 -25.45
C ALA A 20 -74.43 -1.72 -24.07
N ARG A 21 -73.94 -2.90 -23.70
CA ARG A 21 -72.94 -3.24 -22.68
C ARG A 21 -71.99 -2.09 -22.28
N ILE A 22 -71.91 -1.87 -20.98
CA ILE A 22 -70.85 -1.07 -20.32
C ILE A 22 -69.48 -1.68 -20.66
N PRO A 23 -68.49 -0.88 -21.11
CA PRO A 23 -67.12 -1.36 -21.30
C PRO A 23 -66.48 -1.81 -19.98
N LYS A 24 -65.91 -3.02 -19.97
CA LYS A 24 -65.22 -3.69 -18.83
C LYS A 24 -64.10 -2.87 -18.13
N LEU A 25 -63.69 -1.73 -18.69
CA LEU A 25 -62.63 -0.89 -18.13
C LEU A 25 -63.13 0.12 -17.08
N LEU A 26 -64.39 0.55 -17.14
CA LEU A 26 -64.95 1.49 -16.15
C LEU A 26 -65.35 0.79 -14.84
N ALA A 27 -65.75 -0.48 -14.91
CA ALA A 27 -66.07 -1.30 -13.73
C ALA A 27 -64.81 -1.66 -12.90
N ARG A 28 -63.68 -1.95 -13.57
CA ARG A 28 -62.40 -2.22 -12.89
C ARG A 28 -61.79 -0.99 -12.21
N ALA A 29 -61.99 0.20 -12.78
CA ALA A 29 -61.49 1.44 -12.20
C ALA A 29 -62.26 1.83 -10.92
N LEU A 30 -63.58 1.58 -10.87
CA LEU A 30 -64.40 1.82 -9.69
C LEU A 30 -64.13 0.82 -8.55
N GLU A 31 -63.78 -0.44 -8.87
CA GLU A 31 -63.31 -1.43 -7.88
C GLU A 31 -61.95 -1.06 -7.27
N GLN A 32 -61.00 -0.56 -8.07
CA GLN A 32 -59.65 -0.21 -7.58
C GLN A 32 -59.65 1.01 -6.65
N VAL A 33 -60.53 1.99 -6.89
CA VAL A 33 -60.68 3.18 -6.03
C VAL A 33 -61.29 2.80 -4.68
N ASN A 34 -62.24 1.86 -4.64
CA ASN A 34 -62.81 1.37 -3.38
C ASN A 34 -61.82 0.50 -2.57
N VAL A 35 -61.01 -0.33 -3.25
CA VAL A 35 -59.92 -1.11 -2.60
C VAL A 35 -58.81 -0.21 -2.03
N GLN A 36 -58.50 0.92 -2.67
CA GLN A 36 -57.54 1.90 -2.12
C GLN A 36 -58.10 2.68 -0.92
N ARG A 37 -59.41 2.92 -0.90
CA ARG A 37 -60.10 3.60 0.21
C ARG A 37 -60.15 2.75 1.48
N GLU A 38 -60.32 1.42 1.35
CA GLU A 38 -60.26 0.48 2.48
C GLU A 38 -58.83 0.19 2.98
N LYS A 39 -57.81 0.26 2.10
CA LYS A 39 -56.38 0.12 2.49
C LYS A 39 -55.80 1.33 3.22
N LEU A 40 -56.43 2.51 3.12
CA LEU A 40 -56.03 3.72 3.87
C LEU A 40 -56.70 3.82 5.24
N LEU A 41 -57.80 3.10 5.48
CA LEU A 41 -58.52 3.05 6.76
C LEU A 41 -58.10 1.89 7.68
N SER A 42 -57.18 1.02 7.24
CA SER A 42 -56.70 -0.17 7.97
C SER A 42 -55.22 -0.14 8.39
N LYS A 43 -54.56 1.03 8.33
CA LYS A 43 -53.13 1.22 8.70
C LYS A 43 -52.87 1.96 10.02
N SER A 44 -53.88 2.10 10.87
CA SER A 44 -53.78 2.70 12.21
C SER A 44 -54.29 1.77 13.31
N ALA A 45 -53.90 0.50 13.26
CA ALA A 45 -53.97 -0.43 14.40
C ALA A 45 -52.90 -1.54 14.29
N SER A 46 -52.17 -1.80 15.39
CA SER A 46 -51.25 -2.93 15.71
C SER A 46 -49.96 -3.07 14.86
N GLN A 47 -48.73 -3.22 15.34
CA GLN A 47 -48.04 -3.63 16.60
C GLN A 47 -46.49 -3.42 16.35
N PRO A 48 -45.54 -3.87 17.19
CA PRO A 48 -45.21 -3.59 18.59
C PRO A 48 -43.76 -3.02 18.75
N SER A 49 -43.42 -2.42 19.89
CA SER A 49 -42.04 -1.99 20.21
C SER A 49 -41.38 -2.98 21.16
N GLU A 50 -40.14 -3.36 20.84
CA GLU A 50 -39.30 -4.31 21.57
C GLU A 50 -38.95 -3.86 23.01
N ARG A 51 -38.73 -4.88 23.82
CA ARG A 51 -38.44 -4.89 25.25
C ARG A 51 -36.94 -4.70 25.49
N LEU A 52 -36.58 -3.70 26.29
CA LEU A 52 -35.31 -3.64 27.01
C LEU A 52 -35.63 -3.52 28.50
N GLU A 53 -35.39 -4.60 29.23
CA GLU A 53 -35.03 -4.57 30.67
C GLU A 53 -33.57 -4.05 30.75
N PRO A 54 -33.10 -3.35 31.81
CA PRO A 54 -33.20 -3.90 33.17
C PRO A 54 -33.11 -2.89 34.36
N LEU A 55 -33.11 -3.46 35.57
CA LEU A 55 -32.51 -3.00 36.83
C LEU A 55 -33.38 -2.19 37.82
N GLU A 56 -33.78 -2.92 38.85
CA GLU A 56 -34.01 -2.46 40.22
C GLU A 56 -32.88 -1.52 40.69
N VAL A 57 -33.16 -0.24 40.97
CA VAL A 57 -32.44 0.52 42.01
C VAL A 57 -33.33 1.64 42.58
N LYS A 58 -33.62 1.48 43.88
CA LYS A 58 -33.77 2.48 44.94
C LYS A 58 -34.17 3.93 44.59
N GLN A 59 -35.28 4.33 45.23
CA GLN A 59 -35.48 5.60 45.94
C GLN A 59 -34.88 6.87 45.32
N ARG A 60 -35.76 7.75 44.85
CA ARG A 60 -35.74 9.20 45.15
C ARG A 60 -37.08 9.79 44.77
N LEU A 61 -37.78 10.36 45.76
CA LEU A 61 -38.87 11.32 45.55
C LEU A 61 -38.34 12.47 44.66
N PRO A 62 -39.05 12.86 43.59
CA PRO A 62 -38.77 14.13 42.92
C PRO A 62 -40.02 15.00 42.80
N ASP A 63 -39.98 16.11 43.53
CA ASP A 63 -40.63 17.41 43.32
C ASP A 63 -41.96 17.41 42.57
N VAL A 64 -43.02 17.35 43.36
CA VAL A 64 -44.39 17.62 42.95
C VAL A 64 -44.65 19.12 43.09
N VAL A 65 -45.05 19.78 42.01
CA VAL A 65 -45.50 21.19 42.01
C VAL A 65 -46.99 21.19 42.35
N LEU A 66 -47.37 21.92 43.40
CA LEU A 66 -48.77 22.12 43.79
C LEU A 66 -49.40 23.19 42.91
N CYS A 67 -50.46 22.83 42.19
CA CYS A 67 -51.32 23.82 41.54
C CYS A 67 -52.30 24.40 42.56
N ASP A 68 -52.75 25.65 42.37
CA ASP A 68 -53.71 26.33 43.25
C ASP A 68 -55.06 25.60 43.41
N CYS A 69 -55.35 24.59 42.58
CA CYS A 69 -56.52 23.71 42.76
C CYS A 69 -56.32 22.61 43.81
N GLY A 70 -55.13 22.50 44.41
CA GLY A 70 -54.79 21.56 45.48
C GLY A 70 -54.23 20.21 45.02
N GLU A 71 -54.06 19.98 43.71
CA GLU A 71 -53.49 18.73 43.17
C GLU A 71 -51.98 18.83 42.98
N GLY A 72 -51.27 17.76 43.36
CA GLY A 72 -49.84 17.63 43.20
C GLY A 72 -49.46 17.11 41.81
N ILE A 73 -48.76 17.92 41.02
CA ILE A 73 -48.48 17.64 39.60
C ILE A 73 -46.97 17.51 39.39
N ARG A 74 -46.56 16.63 38.47
CA ARG A 74 -45.17 16.57 38.02
C ARG A 74 -44.86 17.80 37.14
N PRO A 75 -43.70 18.47 37.29
CA PRO A 75 -43.35 19.68 36.55
C PRO A 75 -43.52 19.57 35.02
N ALA A 76 -43.28 18.38 34.44
CA ALA A 76 -43.45 18.15 33.00
C ALA A 76 -44.92 18.26 32.51
N ASN A 77 -45.90 18.04 33.40
CA ASN A 77 -47.33 17.97 33.08
C ASN A 77 -48.11 19.22 33.51
N GLU A 78 -47.46 20.19 34.15
CA GLU A 78 -48.08 21.41 34.68
C GLU A 78 -48.89 22.18 33.61
N ARG A 79 -48.30 22.36 32.42
CA ARG A 79 -48.98 23.04 31.29
C ARG A 79 -50.19 22.29 30.77
N PHE A 80 -50.18 20.95 30.80
CA PHE A 80 -51.30 20.16 30.33
C PHE A 80 -52.46 20.22 31.33
N HIS A 81 -52.16 20.08 32.62
CA HIS A 81 -53.13 20.19 33.69
C HIS A 81 -53.83 21.56 33.69
N LEU A 82 -53.07 22.67 33.68
CA LEU A 82 -53.63 24.03 33.67
C LEU A 82 -54.58 24.29 32.49
N LYS A 83 -54.33 23.66 31.35
CA LYS A 83 -55.10 23.90 30.11
C LYS A 83 -56.32 22.99 29.96
N HIS A 84 -56.24 21.74 30.42
CA HIS A 84 -57.26 20.73 30.09
C HIS A 84 -57.92 20.07 31.31
N GLU A 85 -57.25 20.01 32.46
CA GLU A 85 -57.72 19.20 33.60
C GLU A 85 -58.09 20.04 34.81
N CYS A 86 -57.42 21.17 35.06
CA CYS A 86 -57.63 22.02 36.22
C CYS A 86 -59.10 22.45 36.38
N SER A 87 -59.64 22.27 37.58
CA SER A 87 -61.03 22.62 37.95
C SER A 87 -61.26 24.13 38.04
N LEU A 88 -60.20 24.89 38.29
CA LEU A 88 -60.19 26.35 38.34
C LEU A 88 -59.97 26.99 36.97
N ARG A 89 -59.79 26.20 35.89
CA ARG A 89 -59.61 26.77 34.55
C ARG A 89 -60.86 27.51 34.10
N MET A 90 -60.65 28.63 33.43
CA MET A 90 -61.74 29.44 32.88
C MET A 90 -62.23 28.82 31.56
N ILE A 91 -63.51 28.43 31.53
CA ILE A 91 -64.18 27.91 30.35
C ILE A 91 -65.27 28.86 29.88
N ARG A 92 -65.51 28.91 28.57
CA ARG A 92 -66.61 29.67 27.96
C ARG A 92 -67.86 28.80 27.85
N CYS A 93 -69.03 29.42 27.99
CA CYS A 93 -70.30 28.74 27.73
C CYS A 93 -70.35 28.20 26.29
N VAL A 94 -70.81 26.95 26.12
CA VAL A 94 -70.91 26.29 24.81
C VAL A 94 -72.26 26.58 24.13
N ARG A 95 -73.23 27.17 24.87
CA ARG A 95 -74.58 27.43 24.34
C ARG A 95 -74.57 28.66 23.42
N PRO A 96 -75.19 28.58 22.23
CA PRO A 96 -75.20 29.68 21.26
C PRO A 96 -75.70 30.98 21.88
N GLY A 97 -74.98 32.08 21.69
CA GLY A 97 -75.38 33.40 22.21
C GLY A 97 -75.07 33.66 23.69
N CYS A 98 -74.39 32.75 24.39
CA CYS A 98 -73.84 33.02 25.73
C CYS A 98 -72.31 33.15 25.67
N THR A 99 -71.78 34.31 26.03
CA THR A 99 -70.34 34.63 25.97
C THR A 99 -69.65 34.64 27.33
N LYS A 100 -70.35 34.27 28.41
CA LYS A 100 -69.78 34.29 29.77
C LYS A 100 -68.67 33.25 29.93
N LEU A 101 -67.58 33.68 30.58
CA LEU A 101 -66.47 32.85 31.05
C LEU A 101 -66.67 32.58 32.55
N PHE A 102 -66.52 31.33 32.97
CA PHE A 102 -66.64 30.91 34.37
C PHE A 102 -65.68 29.76 34.65
N GLN A 103 -65.38 29.50 35.93
CA GLN A 103 -64.50 28.40 36.33
C GLN A 103 -65.19 27.05 36.03
N ALA A 104 -64.43 26.08 35.53
CA ALA A 104 -64.98 24.79 35.10
C ALA A 104 -65.81 24.07 36.18
N SER A 105 -65.45 24.22 37.45
CA SER A 105 -66.21 23.70 38.61
C SER A 105 -67.64 24.29 38.74
N THR A 106 -67.87 25.51 38.28
CA THR A 106 -69.14 26.25 38.46
C THR A 106 -70.11 26.13 37.27
N ARG A 107 -69.86 25.19 36.36
CA ARG A 107 -70.61 25.04 35.11
C ARG A 107 -72.11 24.83 35.29
N GLU A 108 -72.52 23.93 36.18
CA GLU A 108 -73.94 23.63 36.39
C GLU A 108 -74.70 24.83 36.97
N LEU A 109 -74.08 25.59 37.88
CA LEU A 109 -74.66 26.82 38.43
C LEU A 109 -74.89 27.87 37.35
N HIS A 110 -73.93 28.04 36.44
CA HIS A 110 -74.08 28.94 35.29
C HIS A 110 -75.25 28.51 34.40
N GLU A 111 -75.35 27.23 34.03
CA GLU A 111 -76.42 26.74 33.15
C GLU A 111 -77.83 26.90 33.76
N GLN A 112 -77.95 26.80 35.08
CA GLN A 112 -79.23 26.93 35.78
C GLN A 112 -79.68 28.37 36.04
N ARG A 113 -78.75 29.28 36.39
CA ARG A 113 -79.06 30.65 36.82
C ARG A 113 -78.66 31.73 35.83
N ASP A 114 -77.46 31.64 35.26
CA ASP A 114 -76.78 32.79 34.66
C ASP A 114 -76.65 32.74 33.13
N CYS A 115 -76.94 31.59 32.52
CA CYS A 115 -76.88 31.39 31.09
C CYS A 115 -78.05 32.10 30.40
N SER A 116 -77.70 33.13 29.62
CA SER A 116 -78.64 33.96 28.86
C SER A 116 -79.53 33.14 27.93
N PHE A 117 -78.98 32.08 27.33
CA PHE A 117 -79.70 31.20 26.41
C PHE A 117 -80.82 30.41 27.12
N THR A 118 -80.55 29.78 28.26
CA THR A 118 -81.57 29.02 29.00
C THR A 118 -82.61 29.92 29.66
N GLN A 119 -82.21 31.10 30.15
CA GLN A 119 -83.15 32.09 30.68
C GLN A 119 -84.12 32.59 29.61
N HIS A 120 -83.60 32.91 28.42
CA HIS A 120 -84.42 33.32 27.28
C HIS A 120 -85.37 32.21 26.84
N THR A 121 -84.89 30.97 26.78
CA THR A 121 -85.73 29.80 26.44
C THR A 121 -86.89 29.60 27.43
N ARG A 122 -86.64 29.77 28.74
CA ARG A 122 -87.71 29.68 29.76
C ARG A 122 -88.72 30.82 29.65
N GLN A 123 -88.27 32.04 29.35
CA GLN A 123 -89.16 33.18 29.10
C GLN A 123 -90.08 32.93 27.89
N LEU A 124 -89.53 32.41 26.80
CA LEU A 124 -90.31 32.07 25.60
C LEU A 124 -91.38 31.00 25.90
N LEU A 125 -91.06 29.98 26.71
CA LEU A 125 -92.04 28.97 27.11
C LEU A 125 -93.16 29.54 27.99
N ARG A 126 -92.85 30.46 28.91
CA ARG A 126 -93.89 31.14 29.71
C ARG A 126 -94.78 32.04 28.85
N ALA A 127 -94.19 32.80 27.92
CA ALA A 127 -94.93 33.66 26.99
C ALA A 127 -95.84 32.85 26.06
N ARG A 128 -95.39 31.67 25.60
CA ARG A 128 -96.21 30.76 24.81
C ARG A 128 -97.44 30.27 25.58
N ASN A 129 -97.27 29.89 26.85
CA ASN A 129 -98.36 29.39 27.67
C ASN A 129 -99.39 30.47 28.00
N ASP A 130 -98.99 31.72 28.28
CA ASP A 130 -99.94 32.84 28.46
C ASP A 130 -100.73 33.13 27.17
N GLY A 131 -100.04 33.13 26.02
CA GLY A 131 -100.66 33.39 24.72
C GLY A 131 -101.69 32.34 24.28
N ASP A 132 -101.63 31.13 24.82
CA ASP A 132 -102.53 30.02 24.48
C ASP A 132 -103.84 29.97 25.30
N THR A 133 -104.03 30.87 26.27
CA THR A 133 -105.31 31.01 27.01
C THR A 133 -106.48 31.44 26.09
N PRO A 134 -107.64 30.77 26.12
CA PRO A 134 -108.81 31.12 25.28
C PRO A 134 -109.58 32.34 25.81
N VAL A 135 -109.96 33.28 24.92
CA VAL A 135 -110.69 34.55 25.20
C VAL A 135 -111.74 34.83 24.10
N GLU A 136 -112.85 35.51 24.40
CA GLU A 136 -113.90 35.89 23.43
C GLU A 136 -113.65 37.27 22.76
N CYS A 137 -114.17 37.49 21.54
CA CYS A 137 -113.92 38.71 20.73
C CYS A 137 -115.04 39.77 20.83
N GLU A 138 -114.65 41.01 21.16
CA GLU A 138 -115.58 42.11 21.42
C GLU A 138 -116.38 42.66 20.22
N LEU A 139 -115.89 42.46 18.99
CA LEU A 139 -116.46 43.07 17.77
C LEU A 139 -117.47 42.19 17.02
N CYS A 140 -117.46 40.88 17.28
CA CYS A 140 -118.30 39.90 16.57
C CYS A 140 -119.02 38.93 17.53
N HIS A 141 -119.32 39.40 18.74
CA HIS A 141 -119.89 38.66 19.88
C HIS A 141 -121.09 37.75 19.54
N GLU A 142 -121.84 38.01 18.47
CA GLU A 142 -122.99 37.20 18.03
C GLU A 142 -122.62 35.78 17.55
N THR A 143 -121.33 35.46 17.34
CA THR A 143 -120.89 34.18 16.73
C THR A 143 -120.26 33.14 17.68
N ARG A 144 -120.24 33.36 19.02
CA ARG A 144 -119.75 32.41 20.06
C ARG A 144 -118.38 31.73 19.76
N PHE A 145 -117.47 32.43 19.08
CA PHE A 145 -116.16 31.89 18.69
C PHE A 145 -115.06 32.27 19.69
N LEU A 146 -114.45 31.27 20.35
CA LEU A 146 -113.33 31.45 21.30
C LEU A 146 -111.98 31.55 20.57
N VAL A 147 -111.21 32.62 20.81
CA VAL A 147 -109.90 32.88 20.17
C VAL A 147 -108.81 32.90 21.24
N ARG A 148 -107.66 32.26 20.99
CA ARG A 148 -106.51 32.33 21.92
C ARG A 148 -106.04 33.77 22.07
N LYS A 149 -105.69 34.21 23.27
CA LYS A 149 -105.30 35.59 23.62
C LYS A 149 -104.26 36.17 22.67
N ARG A 150 -103.25 35.39 22.26
CA ARG A 150 -102.23 35.82 21.29
C ARG A 150 -102.77 36.19 19.91
N PHE A 151 -103.93 35.65 19.54
CA PHE A 151 -104.57 35.82 18.24
C PHE A 151 -105.78 36.76 18.24
N LEU A 152 -106.18 37.29 19.39
CA LEU A 152 -107.36 38.17 19.51
C LEU A 152 -107.21 39.43 18.65
N LYS A 153 -106.07 40.10 18.76
CA LYS A 153 -105.78 41.35 18.01
C LYS A 153 -105.68 41.11 16.50
N SER A 154 -105.07 40.00 16.08
CA SER A 154 -105.02 39.58 14.68
C SER A 154 -106.39 39.19 14.14
N HIS A 155 -107.24 38.55 14.94
CA HIS A 155 -108.60 38.24 14.53
C HIS A 155 -109.41 39.52 14.28
N GLN A 156 -109.39 40.49 15.21
CA GLN A 156 -110.08 41.78 15.05
C GLN A 156 -109.61 42.56 13.81
N LEU A 157 -108.31 42.52 13.49
CA LEU A 157 -107.73 43.26 12.38
C LEU A 157 -107.81 42.55 11.01
N LEU A 158 -107.74 41.23 10.96
CA LEU A 158 -107.55 40.48 9.71
C LEU A 158 -108.68 39.52 9.36
N MET A 159 -109.43 39.02 10.35
CA MET A 159 -110.42 37.94 10.14
C MET A 159 -111.85 38.35 10.48
N CYS A 160 -112.06 39.41 11.26
CA CYS A 160 -113.39 39.92 11.55
C CYS A 160 -114.07 40.44 10.27
N VAL A 161 -115.30 39.99 10.02
CA VAL A 161 -116.08 40.33 8.81
C VAL A 161 -116.52 41.80 8.83
N LYS A 162 -116.88 42.32 10.01
CA LYS A 162 -117.31 43.71 10.22
C LYS A 162 -116.15 44.71 10.35
N ARG A 163 -114.92 44.32 9.99
CA ARG A 163 -113.77 45.23 10.04
C ARG A 163 -113.87 46.28 8.92
N LYS A 164 -113.52 47.53 9.23
CA LYS A 164 -113.41 48.60 8.22
C LYS A 164 -112.12 48.40 7.41
N VAL A 165 -112.22 48.27 6.09
CA VAL A 165 -111.09 48.19 5.16
C VAL A 165 -111.14 49.34 4.15
N SER A 166 -109.98 49.82 3.74
CA SER A 166 -109.84 50.71 2.58
C SER A 166 -109.90 49.91 1.27
N CYS A 167 -110.24 50.59 0.17
CA CYS A 167 -110.10 50.04 -1.18
C CYS A 167 -108.70 49.43 -1.41
N ARG A 168 -108.58 48.29 -2.13
CA ARG A 168 -107.28 47.66 -2.44
C ARG A 168 -106.34 48.58 -3.23
N PHE A 169 -106.88 49.59 -3.88
CA PHE A 169 -106.13 50.58 -4.66
C PHE A 169 -105.92 51.91 -3.93
N ALA A 170 -106.06 51.95 -2.59
CA ALA A 170 -105.93 53.17 -1.82
C ALA A 170 -104.57 53.86 -1.98
N GLU A 171 -103.47 53.11 -1.96
CA GLU A 171 -102.11 53.64 -2.17
C GLU A 171 -101.87 54.21 -3.57
N TRP A 172 -102.76 53.91 -4.52
CA TRP A 172 -102.68 54.35 -5.92
C TRP A 172 -103.68 55.50 -6.22
N GLY A 173 -104.34 56.03 -5.18
CA GLY A 173 -105.19 57.22 -5.25
C GLY A 173 -106.69 57.02 -4.98
N CYS A 174 -107.12 55.94 -4.31
CA CYS A 174 -108.53 55.66 -4.02
C CYS A 174 -108.86 55.68 -2.51
N GLU A 175 -109.39 56.78 -1.98
CA GLU A 175 -109.46 57.03 -0.51
C GLU A 175 -110.68 56.41 0.24
N MET A 176 -111.55 55.65 -0.42
CA MET A 176 -112.78 55.10 0.20
C MET A 176 -112.50 53.99 1.24
N LYS A 177 -113.22 54.02 2.38
CA LYS A 177 -113.20 53.00 3.46
C LYS A 177 -114.62 52.49 3.78
N PHE A 178 -114.79 51.18 3.82
CA PHE A 178 -116.09 50.49 3.99
C PHE A 178 -115.92 49.14 4.72
N PRO A 179 -116.98 48.50 5.22
CA PRO A 179 -116.93 47.13 5.75
C PRO A 179 -116.38 46.15 4.71
N LYS A 180 -115.58 45.16 5.14
CA LYS A 180 -114.89 44.22 4.22
C LYS A 180 -115.83 43.49 3.25
N GLU A 181 -117.09 43.28 3.64
CA GLU A 181 -118.11 42.66 2.79
C GLU A 181 -118.48 43.49 1.54
N GLU A 182 -118.32 44.82 1.57
CA GLU A 182 -118.70 45.71 0.46
C GLU A 182 -117.55 45.94 -0.57
N GLN A 183 -116.35 45.41 -0.31
CA GLN A 183 -115.12 45.75 -1.05
C GLN A 183 -115.11 45.37 -2.53
N GLU A 184 -115.66 44.21 -2.88
CA GLU A 184 -115.64 43.73 -4.28
C GLU A 184 -116.54 44.57 -5.18
N SER A 185 -117.66 45.07 -4.65
CA SER A 185 -118.60 45.90 -5.41
C SER A 185 -117.99 47.26 -5.80
N HIS A 186 -117.22 47.87 -4.90
CA HIS A 186 -116.56 49.15 -5.13
C HIS A 186 -115.47 49.06 -6.21
N GLU A 187 -114.69 47.98 -6.23
CA GLU A 187 -113.56 47.84 -7.17
C GLU A 187 -113.98 47.52 -8.59
N ALA A 188 -115.10 46.81 -8.76
CA ALA A 188 -115.62 46.47 -10.08
C ALA A 188 -116.16 47.71 -10.81
N ASN A 189 -116.85 48.60 -10.09
CA ASN A 189 -117.73 49.59 -10.72
C ASN A 189 -117.40 51.05 -10.40
N GLN A 190 -116.61 51.34 -9.35
CA GLN A 190 -116.45 52.70 -8.82
C GLN A 190 -115.00 53.12 -8.54
N CYS A 191 -114.01 52.26 -8.80
CA CYS A 191 -112.61 52.55 -8.50
C CYS A 191 -111.84 53.16 -9.70
N VAL A 192 -111.39 54.41 -9.52
CA VAL A 192 -110.64 55.21 -10.51
C VAL A 192 -109.31 54.55 -10.94
N VAL A 193 -108.63 53.84 -10.03
CA VAL A 193 -107.33 53.19 -10.30
C VAL A 193 -107.50 51.93 -11.16
N ALA A 194 -108.57 51.17 -10.94
CA ALA A 194 -108.86 49.93 -11.69
C ALA A 194 -109.15 50.20 -13.17
N GLU A 195 -109.69 51.38 -13.49
CA GLU A 195 -109.90 51.84 -14.86
C GLU A 195 -108.58 52.28 -15.53
N ARG A 196 -107.73 53.02 -14.81
CA ARG A 196 -106.41 53.49 -15.32
C ARG A 196 -105.46 52.33 -15.61
N ARG A 197 -105.47 51.27 -14.78
CA ARG A 197 -104.65 50.06 -14.99
C ARG A 197 -105.06 49.23 -16.21
N ARG A 198 -106.35 49.23 -16.59
CA ARG A 198 -106.81 48.54 -17.81
C ARG A 198 -106.22 49.16 -19.08
N LYS A 199 -106.02 50.48 -19.11
CA LYS A 199 -105.32 51.17 -20.22
C LYS A 199 -103.83 50.79 -20.31
N ILE A 200 -103.12 50.76 -19.18
CA ILE A 200 -101.68 50.40 -19.13
C ILE A 200 -101.41 48.94 -19.54
N ALA A 201 -102.35 48.02 -19.27
CA ALA A 201 -102.23 46.62 -19.65
C ALA A 201 -102.31 46.38 -21.18
N ALA A 202 -102.96 47.26 -21.93
CA ALA A 202 -103.02 47.19 -23.39
C ALA A 202 -101.67 47.60 -24.04
N ASP A 203 -100.96 48.57 -23.46
CA ASP A 203 -99.67 49.05 -23.97
C ASP A 203 -98.49 48.07 -23.71
N ALA A 204 -98.61 47.18 -22.72
CA ALA A 204 -97.56 46.23 -22.32
C ALA A 204 -97.34 45.04 -23.28
N GLN A 205 -98.26 44.76 -24.21
CA GLN A 205 -98.14 43.65 -25.17
C GLN A 205 -97.12 43.92 -26.30
N LEU A 206 -96.77 45.19 -26.57
CA LEU A 206 -95.79 45.58 -27.59
C LEU A 206 -94.32 45.46 -27.15
N VAL A 207 -94.04 45.43 -25.83
CA VAL A 207 -92.67 45.54 -25.27
C VAL A 207 -91.99 44.17 -25.02
N ASN A 208 -92.74 43.06 -24.96
CA ASN A 208 -92.23 41.72 -24.60
C ASN A 208 -92.00 40.75 -25.78
N LYS A 209 -91.51 41.24 -26.93
CA LYS A 209 -91.17 40.37 -28.09
C LYS A 209 -89.84 39.62 -27.85
N GLU A 210 -89.81 38.31 -28.14
CA GLU A 210 -88.60 37.47 -28.04
C GLU A 210 -87.72 37.59 -29.31
N ILE A 211 -86.40 37.75 -29.13
CA ILE A 211 -85.41 37.94 -30.20
C ILE A 211 -84.23 36.96 -29.98
N VAL A 212 -83.58 36.52 -31.05
CA VAL A 212 -82.41 35.61 -30.95
C VAL A 212 -81.14 36.45 -30.79
N CYS A 213 -80.26 36.06 -29.86
CA CYS A 213 -78.94 36.66 -29.69
C CYS A 213 -78.05 36.30 -30.88
N GLU A 214 -77.52 37.32 -31.56
CA GLU A 214 -76.70 37.13 -32.78
C GLU A 214 -75.32 36.50 -32.51
N TRP A 215 -74.84 36.50 -31.26
CA TRP A 215 -73.50 36.02 -30.92
C TRP A 215 -73.46 34.54 -30.58
N CYS A 216 -74.43 34.05 -29.79
CA CYS A 216 -74.49 32.65 -29.34
C CYS A 216 -75.74 31.90 -29.82
N ASN A 217 -76.60 32.56 -30.62
CA ASN A 217 -77.88 32.04 -31.13
C ASN A 217 -78.91 31.59 -30.08
N GLN A 218 -78.77 32.03 -28.82
CA GLN A 218 -79.75 31.76 -27.77
C GLN A 218 -80.95 32.72 -27.83
N LYS A 219 -82.16 32.23 -27.50
CA LYS A 219 -83.40 33.05 -27.52
C LYS A 219 -83.50 33.90 -26.24
N VAL A 220 -83.59 35.22 -26.38
CA VAL A 220 -83.63 36.18 -25.26
C VAL A 220 -84.73 37.23 -25.46
N LYS A 221 -85.33 37.72 -24.38
CA LYS A 221 -86.35 38.79 -24.45
C LYS A 221 -85.69 40.10 -24.90
N LYS A 222 -86.32 40.89 -25.79
CA LYS A 222 -85.73 42.14 -26.35
C LYS A 222 -85.14 43.09 -25.29
N ARG A 223 -85.80 43.22 -24.13
CA ARG A 223 -85.32 44.05 -23.00
C ARG A 223 -84.08 43.52 -22.27
N LYS A 224 -83.79 42.22 -22.38
CA LYS A 224 -82.68 41.51 -21.70
C LYS A 224 -81.57 41.07 -22.66
N LEU A 225 -81.67 41.45 -23.94
CA LEU A 225 -80.69 41.06 -24.95
C LEU A 225 -79.30 41.64 -24.64
N LEU A 226 -79.25 42.88 -24.17
CA LEU A 226 -78.02 43.55 -23.74
C LEU A 226 -77.40 42.87 -22.52
N ASP A 227 -78.17 42.63 -21.45
CA ASP A 227 -77.69 41.92 -20.26
C ASP A 227 -77.09 40.53 -20.60
N HIS A 228 -77.75 39.80 -21.50
CA HIS A 228 -77.25 38.50 -21.96
C HIS A 228 -75.96 38.62 -22.77
N GLN A 229 -75.86 39.58 -23.69
CA GLN A 229 -74.66 39.84 -24.49
C GLN A 229 -73.48 40.28 -23.63
N GLU A 230 -73.70 41.12 -22.62
CA GLU A 230 -72.65 41.68 -21.79
C GLU A 230 -72.19 40.73 -20.69
N GLU A 231 -73.08 39.99 -20.04
CA GLU A 231 -72.72 39.23 -18.82
C GLU A 231 -72.75 37.71 -18.99
N GLU A 232 -73.64 37.16 -19.81
CA GLU A 232 -73.95 35.72 -19.81
C GLU A 232 -73.53 34.97 -21.09
N CYS A 233 -73.20 35.68 -22.17
CA CYS A 233 -72.92 35.07 -23.47
C CYS A 233 -71.59 34.30 -23.51
N SER A 234 -71.63 33.04 -23.94
CA SER A 234 -70.46 32.15 -24.06
C SER A 234 -69.46 32.57 -25.14
N ASP A 235 -69.97 33.24 -26.18
CA ASP A 235 -69.19 33.73 -27.33
C ASP A 235 -68.70 35.17 -27.12
N ARG A 236 -68.94 35.75 -25.94
CA ARG A 236 -68.30 37.00 -25.53
C ARG A 236 -66.79 36.81 -25.48
N GLU A 237 -66.06 37.64 -26.20
CA GLU A 237 -64.61 37.62 -26.23
C GLU A 237 -64.02 38.35 -25.02
N ARG A 238 -63.00 37.73 -24.42
CA ARG A 238 -62.19 38.33 -23.35
C ARG A 238 -60.72 38.09 -23.63
N PRO A 239 -59.81 38.98 -23.18
CA PRO A 239 -58.39 38.76 -23.37
C PRO A 239 -57.94 37.57 -22.51
N CYS A 240 -56.97 36.81 -23.02
CA CYS A 240 -56.35 35.72 -22.27
C CYS A 240 -55.76 36.23 -20.95
N PRO A 241 -55.93 35.53 -19.80
CA PRO A 241 -55.32 35.92 -18.53
C PRO A 241 -53.79 36.09 -18.58
N ASN A 242 -53.12 35.44 -19.53
CA ASN A 242 -51.69 35.54 -19.77
C ASN A 242 -51.29 36.71 -20.70
N VAL A 243 -52.17 37.70 -20.92
CA VAL A 243 -51.87 38.88 -21.75
C VAL A 243 -50.65 39.66 -21.27
N VAL A 244 -50.48 39.77 -19.95
CA VAL A 244 -49.31 40.43 -19.32
C VAL A 244 -48.02 39.66 -19.62
N ASN A 245 -48.12 38.35 -19.84
CA ASN A 245 -46.98 37.47 -20.11
C ASN A 245 -46.77 37.20 -21.61
N GLY A 246 -47.51 37.87 -22.51
CA GLY A 246 -47.28 37.85 -23.96
C GLY A 246 -48.36 37.15 -24.81
N CYS A 247 -49.43 36.59 -24.24
CA CYS A 247 -50.53 36.02 -25.04
C CYS A 247 -51.58 37.08 -25.37
N GLN A 248 -51.54 37.67 -26.57
CA GLN A 248 -52.43 38.77 -26.98
C GLN A 248 -53.78 38.31 -27.57
N GLU A 249 -54.10 37.02 -27.50
CA GLU A 249 -55.33 36.47 -28.07
C GLU A 249 -56.57 36.83 -27.23
N TRP A 250 -57.63 37.23 -27.93
CA TRP A 250 -58.98 37.38 -27.40
C TRP A 250 -59.74 36.09 -27.66
N VAL A 251 -60.31 35.52 -26.60
CA VAL A 251 -60.88 34.17 -26.63
C VAL A 251 -62.31 34.21 -26.09
N PRO A 252 -63.26 33.53 -26.73
CA PRO A 252 -64.59 33.32 -26.18
C PRO A 252 -64.54 32.72 -24.77
N VAL A 253 -65.33 33.26 -23.84
CA VAL A 253 -65.37 32.81 -22.44
C VAL A 253 -65.57 31.29 -22.34
N GLY A 254 -66.43 30.71 -23.20
CA GLY A 254 -66.69 29.26 -23.22
C GLY A 254 -65.50 28.39 -23.67
N LYS A 255 -64.55 28.95 -24.43
CA LYS A 255 -63.37 28.25 -24.97
C LYS A 255 -62.05 28.63 -24.28
N LEU A 256 -62.11 29.47 -23.26
CA LEU A 256 -60.92 30.00 -22.61
C LEU A 256 -60.03 28.92 -21.98
N ASP A 257 -60.64 27.96 -21.28
CA ASP A 257 -59.92 26.85 -20.64
C ASP A 257 -59.26 25.91 -21.66
N GLU A 258 -59.90 25.74 -22.82
CA GLU A 258 -59.32 24.99 -23.93
C GLU A 258 -58.10 25.73 -24.49
N HIS A 259 -58.24 27.03 -24.81
CA HIS A 259 -57.12 27.86 -25.27
C HIS A 259 -55.94 27.83 -24.29
N ILE A 260 -56.17 28.03 -22.97
CA ILE A 260 -55.08 28.05 -21.97
C ILE A 260 -54.29 26.73 -21.98
N ARG A 261 -54.95 25.59 -22.22
CA ARG A 261 -54.31 24.27 -22.23
C ARG A 261 -53.61 23.94 -23.54
N THR A 262 -54.19 24.30 -24.68
CA THR A 262 -53.75 23.77 -25.99
C THR A 262 -53.18 24.81 -26.95
N ALA A 263 -53.59 26.08 -26.86
CA ALA A 263 -53.26 27.11 -27.85
C ALA A 263 -52.47 28.31 -27.27
N CYS A 264 -52.54 28.56 -25.96
CA CYS A 264 -51.86 29.69 -25.33
C CYS A 264 -50.34 29.56 -25.43
N ILE A 265 -49.72 30.48 -26.20
CA ILE A 265 -48.27 30.47 -26.46
C ILE A 265 -47.44 30.46 -25.17
N VAL A 266 -47.85 31.21 -24.15
CA VAL A 266 -47.17 31.27 -22.84
C VAL A 266 -47.21 29.93 -22.11
N THR A 267 -48.35 29.23 -22.12
CA THR A 267 -48.49 27.91 -21.49
C THR A 267 -47.69 26.86 -22.26
N ILE A 268 -47.71 26.90 -23.60
CA ILE A 268 -46.94 26.00 -24.46
C ILE A 268 -45.44 26.21 -24.23
N GLU A 269 -44.96 27.45 -24.22
CA GLU A 269 -43.55 27.78 -23.93
C GLU A 269 -43.14 27.34 -22.53
N ARG A 270 -43.97 27.58 -21.50
CA ARG A 270 -43.71 27.08 -20.14
C ARG A 270 -43.64 25.55 -20.10
N ASN A 271 -44.52 24.85 -20.80
CA ASN A 271 -44.53 23.39 -20.87
C ASN A 271 -43.33 22.83 -21.63
N THR A 272 -42.91 23.48 -22.72
CA THR A 272 -41.70 23.10 -23.47
C THR A 272 -40.43 23.35 -22.66
N LEU A 273 -40.33 24.47 -21.94
CA LEU A 273 -39.25 24.74 -20.98
C LEU A 273 -39.23 23.71 -19.86
N ALA A 274 -40.39 23.36 -19.31
CA ALA A 274 -40.50 22.30 -18.30
C ALA A 274 -40.09 20.93 -18.86
N ALA A 275 -40.42 20.61 -20.11
CA ALA A 275 -39.99 19.38 -20.77
C ALA A 275 -38.46 19.34 -20.97
N ARG A 276 -37.86 20.42 -21.49
CA ARG A 276 -36.39 20.55 -21.60
C ARG A 276 -35.70 20.49 -20.25
N ALA A 277 -36.31 21.05 -19.20
CA ALA A 277 -35.78 20.95 -17.83
C ALA A 277 -35.85 19.53 -17.27
N ARG A 278 -36.93 18.76 -17.56
CA ARG A 278 -37.04 17.34 -17.20
C ARG A 278 -35.98 16.50 -17.90
N GLU A 279 -35.79 16.70 -19.21
CA GLU A 279 -34.75 16.03 -19.99
C GLU A 279 -33.34 16.33 -19.45
N LYS A 280 -33.01 17.60 -19.21
CA LYS A 280 -31.71 17.99 -18.61
C LYS A 280 -31.51 17.42 -17.20
N ASN A 281 -32.58 17.12 -16.47
CA ASN A 281 -32.54 16.52 -15.13
C ASN A 281 -32.70 14.99 -15.14
N SER A 282 -32.82 14.35 -16.31
CA SER A 282 -32.96 12.91 -16.39
C SER A 282 -31.70 12.22 -15.83
N PRO A 283 -31.86 11.11 -15.09
CA PRO A 283 -30.74 10.31 -14.64
C PRO A 283 -30.12 9.57 -15.83
N VAL A 284 -28.82 9.74 -16.03
CA VAL A 284 -28.03 9.07 -17.07
C VAL A 284 -26.82 8.42 -16.40
N ALA A 285 -26.54 7.18 -16.74
CA ALA A 285 -25.35 6.48 -16.27
C ALA A 285 -24.13 6.93 -17.06
N CYS A 286 -23.04 7.27 -16.35
CA CYS A 286 -21.76 7.54 -17.00
C CYS A 286 -21.27 6.27 -17.72
N PRO A 287 -20.92 6.31 -19.01
CA PRO A 287 -20.45 5.14 -19.77
C PRO A 287 -19.17 4.52 -19.20
N GLU A 288 -18.30 5.32 -18.57
CA GLU A 288 -16.99 4.89 -18.09
C GLU A 288 -16.98 4.38 -16.63
N CYS A 289 -17.74 5.01 -15.73
CA CYS A 289 -17.76 4.66 -14.30
C CYS A 289 -19.11 4.14 -13.80
N ARG A 290 -20.13 4.15 -14.65
CA ARG A 290 -21.51 3.69 -14.37
C ARG A 290 -22.25 4.44 -13.25
N VAL A 291 -21.66 5.49 -12.68
CA VAL A 291 -22.33 6.39 -11.72
C VAL A 291 -23.47 7.12 -12.42
N VAL A 292 -24.64 7.12 -11.79
CA VAL A 292 -25.84 7.80 -12.30
C VAL A 292 -25.78 9.27 -11.91
N VAL A 293 -25.79 10.16 -12.90
CA VAL A 293 -25.78 11.61 -12.73
C VAL A 293 -26.89 12.25 -13.57
N ARG A 294 -27.28 13.48 -13.25
CA ARG A 294 -28.22 14.23 -14.11
C ARG A 294 -27.53 14.58 -15.43
N LEU A 295 -28.24 14.48 -16.56
CA LEU A 295 -27.68 14.75 -17.89
C LEU A 295 -26.93 16.10 -17.97
N ARG A 296 -27.50 17.16 -17.40
CA ARG A 296 -26.85 18.50 -17.35
C ARG A 296 -25.53 18.55 -16.58
N HIS A 297 -25.26 17.60 -15.68
CA HIS A 297 -24.02 17.50 -14.92
C HIS A 297 -23.07 16.45 -15.50
N LEU A 298 -23.46 15.69 -16.53
CA LEU A 298 -22.65 14.61 -17.08
C LEU A 298 -21.27 15.11 -17.56
N THR A 299 -21.23 16.25 -18.24
CA THR A 299 -19.97 16.88 -18.69
C THR A 299 -19.06 17.29 -17.52
N ARG A 300 -19.64 17.89 -16.47
CA ARG A 300 -18.89 18.26 -15.25
C ARG A 300 -18.39 17.02 -14.53
N HIS A 301 -19.22 15.98 -14.44
CA HIS A 301 -18.84 14.70 -13.87
C HIS A 301 -17.62 14.12 -14.60
N PHE A 302 -17.62 14.04 -15.94
CA PHE A 302 -16.46 13.55 -16.70
C PHE A 302 -15.18 14.34 -16.43
N LYS A 303 -15.28 15.66 -16.31
CA LYS A 303 -14.12 16.55 -16.13
C LYS A 303 -13.56 16.50 -14.70
N ASP A 304 -14.43 16.53 -13.69
CA ASP A 304 -14.03 16.86 -12.32
C ASP A 304 -14.21 15.69 -11.34
N GLU A 305 -15.21 14.82 -11.55
CA GLU A 305 -15.64 13.82 -10.55
C GLU A 305 -15.38 12.37 -10.98
N CYS A 306 -15.39 12.08 -12.28
CA CYS A 306 -15.34 10.71 -12.81
C CYS A 306 -14.03 10.03 -12.46
N VAL A 307 -14.10 8.87 -11.82
CA VAL A 307 -12.93 8.06 -11.41
C VAL A 307 -12.16 7.46 -12.60
N SER A 308 -12.83 7.34 -13.75
CA SER A 308 -12.24 6.84 -15.00
C SER A 308 -11.61 7.96 -15.84
N ARG A 309 -11.72 9.23 -15.43
CA ARG A 309 -11.14 10.36 -16.18
C ARG A 309 -9.62 10.26 -16.21
N VAL A 310 -9.01 10.64 -17.33
CA VAL A 310 -7.55 10.58 -17.51
C VAL A 310 -6.92 11.90 -17.06
N VAL A 311 -6.11 11.83 -16.01
CA VAL A 311 -5.38 12.96 -15.44
C VAL A 311 -3.87 12.76 -15.58
N PRO A 312 -3.07 13.85 -15.67
CA PRO A 312 -1.62 13.74 -15.57
C PRO A 312 -1.20 13.35 -14.14
N CYS A 313 -0.04 12.71 -14.02
CA CYS A 313 0.60 12.49 -12.72
C CYS A 313 0.84 13.81 -11.95
N LYS A 314 0.80 13.78 -10.62
CA LYS A 314 1.15 14.88 -9.71
C LYS A 314 2.52 15.46 -10.03
N ASN A 315 3.46 14.59 -10.38
CA ASN A 315 4.83 14.94 -10.72
C ASN A 315 5.03 15.29 -12.21
N ALA A 316 3.95 15.60 -12.94
CA ALA A 316 4.08 15.99 -14.34
C ALA A 316 4.92 17.26 -14.52
N ALA A 317 4.81 18.22 -13.60
CA ALA A 317 5.69 19.40 -13.56
C ALA A 317 7.17 19.05 -13.36
N HIS A 318 7.47 17.91 -12.71
CA HIS A 318 8.82 17.42 -12.46
C HIS A 318 9.31 16.42 -13.52
N GLY A 319 8.61 16.33 -14.66
CA GLY A 319 9.03 15.54 -15.82
C GLY A 319 8.34 14.18 -15.99
N CYS A 320 7.36 13.81 -15.16
CA CYS A 320 6.57 12.60 -15.39
C CYS A 320 5.56 12.80 -16.54
N LYS A 321 5.68 12.02 -17.62
CA LYS A 321 4.77 12.10 -18.78
C LYS A 321 3.54 11.20 -18.67
N ALA A 322 3.35 10.50 -17.54
CA ALA A 322 2.26 9.55 -17.37
C ALA A 322 0.90 10.24 -17.32
N ARG A 323 -0.06 9.68 -18.07
CA ARG A 323 -1.49 10.04 -18.03
C ARG A 323 -2.27 8.80 -17.64
N LEU A 324 -2.98 8.88 -16.53
CA LEU A 324 -3.57 7.72 -15.85
C LEU A 324 -5.03 7.99 -15.55
N ARG A 325 -5.84 6.93 -15.44
CA ARG A 325 -7.18 7.06 -14.90
C ARG A 325 -7.07 7.53 -13.44
N TRP A 326 -7.95 8.43 -13.01
CA TRP A 326 -7.91 9.00 -11.65
C TRP A 326 -7.86 7.92 -10.57
N ARG A 327 -8.65 6.85 -10.72
CA ARG A 327 -8.65 5.71 -9.80
C ARG A 327 -7.29 4.99 -9.70
N ASP A 328 -6.50 4.96 -10.77
CA ASP A 328 -5.23 4.21 -10.84
C ASP A 328 -4.02 5.12 -10.56
N ARG A 329 -4.25 6.44 -10.46
CA ARG A 329 -3.23 7.46 -10.20
C ARG A 329 -2.44 7.17 -8.92
N HIS A 330 -3.11 6.73 -7.86
CA HIS A 330 -2.46 6.45 -6.58
C HIS A 330 -1.42 5.33 -6.69
N LEU A 331 -1.68 4.27 -7.47
CA LEU A 331 -0.72 3.16 -7.68
C LEU A 331 0.57 3.63 -8.35
N HIS A 332 0.49 4.65 -9.21
CA HIS A 332 1.67 5.24 -9.84
C HIS A 332 2.42 6.21 -8.93
N GLU A 333 1.69 6.91 -8.06
CA GLU A 333 2.22 7.98 -7.22
C GLU A 333 2.64 7.52 -5.82
N ASP A 334 2.24 6.33 -5.40
CA ASP A 334 2.53 5.84 -4.05
C ASP A 334 3.99 5.41 -3.93
N VAL A 335 4.76 6.20 -3.19
CA VAL A 335 6.17 5.94 -2.88
C VAL A 335 6.33 4.68 -2.02
N MET A 336 5.34 4.36 -1.18
CA MET A 336 5.36 3.19 -0.30
C MET A 336 5.09 1.88 -1.06
N THR A 337 4.51 1.96 -2.27
CA THR A 337 4.34 0.80 -3.16
C THR A 337 5.58 0.45 -3.97
N LEU A 338 6.60 1.33 -4.00
CA LEU A 338 7.87 1.02 -4.66
C LEU A 338 8.49 -0.20 -3.96
N SER A 339 8.71 -1.25 -4.75
CA SER A 339 9.11 -2.59 -4.33
C SER A 339 10.38 -2.65 -3.48
N LYS A 340 10.63 -3.81 -2.85
CA LYS A 340 11.87 -4.06 -2.10
C LYS A 340 13.11 -3.68 -2.94
N ASP A 341 14.19 -3.38 -2.24
CA ASP A 341 15.47 -3.04 -2.87
C ASP A 341 15.87 -4.11 -3.89
N ARG A 342 16.48 -3.66 -5.00
CA ARG A 342 16.91 -4.54 -6.11
C ARG A 342 17.67 -5.75 -5.58
N SER A 343 17.58 -6.88 -6.29
CA SER A 343 18.48 -8.01 -6.07
C SER A 343 19.43 -8.19 -7.25
N MET A 344 20.45 -9.00 -7.01
CA MET A 344 21.42 -9.46 -7.99
C MET A 344 21.85 -10.87 -7.63
N LEU A 345 22.40 -11.56 -8.61
CA LEU A 345 22.86 -12.93 -8.44
C LEU A 345 24.39 -12.95 -8.40
N GLN A 346 24.94 -13.50 -7.32
CA GLN A 346 26.36 -13.70 -7.11
C GLN A 346 26.80 -15.05 -7.68
N PHE A 347 27.83 -15.01 -8.50
CA PHE A 347 28.55 -16.16 -9.01
C PHE A 347 29.85 -16.29 -8.22
N LYS A 348 29.93 -17.30 -7.36
CA LYS A 348 31.06 -17.49 -6.44
C LYS A 348 32.32 -17.97 -7.17
N THR A 349 33.46 -17.56 -6.63
CA THR A 349 34.79 -18.01 -7.07
C THR A 349 34.93 -19.53 -6.90
N GLY A 350 35.38 -20.22 -7.96
CA GLY A 350 35.72 -21.64 -7.93
C GLY A 350 34.55 -22.65 -7.99
N GLY A 351 33.31 -22.18 -8.17
CA GLY A 351 32.10 -23.03 -8.24
C GLY A 351 31.64 -23.38 -9.67
N ASN A 352 30.63 -24.26 -9.79
CA ASN A 352 29.88 -24.52 -11.02
C ASN A 352 28.72 -23.51 -11.15
N ALA A 353 29.02 -22.20 -11.04
CA ALA A 353 27.95 -21.21 -11.00
C ALA A 353 27.41 -20.95 -12.42
N TYR A 354 26.20 -21.42 -12.70
CA TYR A 354 25.52 -21.16 -13.97
C TYR A 354 24.00 -21.15 -13.85
N ILE A 355 23.37 -20.49 -14.80
CA ILE A 355 21.93 -20.54 -15.04
C ILE A 355 21.72 -21.37 -16.30
N PHE A 356 20.95 -22.44 -16.18
CA PHE A 356 20.57 -23.29 -17.31
C PHE A 356 19.34 -22.73 -18.01
N ILE A 357 19.46 -22.44 -19.30
CA ILE A 357 18.36 -21.92 -20.13
C ILE A 357 17.66 -23.13 -20.78
N HIS A 358 16.42 -23.39 -20.37
CA HIS A 358 15.60 -24.46 -20.93
C HIS A 358 15.02 -24.03 -22.29
N ASN A 359 14.98 -24.93 -23.27
CA ASN A 359 14.33 -24.71 -24.57
C ASN A 359 13.22 -25.75 -24.79
N ASN A 360 12.10 -25.33 -25.38
CA ASN A 360 10.93 -26.17 -25.71
C ASN A 360 11.14 -27.07 -26.94
N SER A 361 12.28 -27.73 -27.08
CA SER A 361 12.53 -28.66 -28.19
C SER A 361 12.22 -30.11 -27.80
N THR A 362 10.93 -30.43 -27.69
CA THR A 362 10.37 -31.80 -27.63
C THR A 362 9.90 -32.30 -29.00
N ILE A 363 10.53 -31.86 -30.10
CA ILE A 363 10.29 -32.42 -31.43
C ILE A 363 11.64 -32.74 -32.07
N ASN A 364 11.78 -34.00 -32.49
CA ASN A 364 12.96 -34.68 -33.01
C ASN A 364 13.83 -33.84 -33.98
N GLN A 365 15.15 -33.92 -33.75
CA GLN A 365 16.26 -33.68 -34.69
C GLN A 365 16.43 -32.25 -35.28
N ALA A 366 17.11 -31.36 -34.54
CA ALA A 366 18.15 -30.47 -35.10
C ALA A 366 19.04 -29.81 -34.01
N PRO A 367 20.38 -29.74 -34.19
CA PRO A 367 21.31 -29.19 -33.21
C PRO A 367 21.74 -27.75 -33.52
N SER A 368 21.10 -26.75 -32.90
CA SER A 368 21.78 -25.52 -32.44
C SER A 368 20.91 -24.77 -31.44
N ILE A 369 21.39 -24.76 -30.20
CA ILE A 369 20.77 -24.06 -29.07
C ILE A 369 20.86 -22.53 -29.24
N ASP A 370 21.78 -22.06 -30.08
CA ASP A 370 22.21 -20.66 -30.20
C ASP A 370 21.38 -19.84 -31.18
N LEU A 371 21.24 -18.53 -30.89
CA LEU A 371 20.49 -17.60 -31.73
C LEU A 371 21.39 -17.04 -32.86
N PRO A 372 21.08 -17.27 -34.14
CA PRO A 372 21.89 -16.76 -35.24
C PRO A 372 21.75 -15.23 -35.39
N PRO A 373 22.76 -14.53 -35.97
CA PRO A 373 22.67 -13.10 -36.24
C PRO A 373 21.49 -12.73 -37.18
N PRO A 374 20.89 -11.53 -37.05
CA PRO A 374 21.30 -10.44 -36.17
C PRO A 374 20.84 -10.64 -34.72
N TRP A 375 21.71 -10.29 -33.76
CA TRP A 375 21.35 -10.30 -32.35
C TRP A 375 22.12 -9.23 -31.56
N THR A 376 21.59 -8.93 -30.38
CA THR A 376 22.25 -8.09 -29.37
C THR A 376 22.06 -8.71 -27.99
N ALA A 377 23.15 -8.85 -27.24
CA ALA A 377 23.17 -9.34 -25.88
C ALA A 377 23.73 -8.27 -24.94
N GLU A 378 22.96 -7.92 -23.92
CA GLU A 378 23.32 -6.95 -22.89
C GLU A 378 23.48 -7.67 -21.55
N PHE A 379 24.59 -7.41 -20.86
CA PHE A 379 24.89 -7.93 -19.54
C PHE A 379 25.22 -6.79 -18.58
N TYR A 380 24.62 -6.80 -17.40
CA TYR A 380 24.93 -5.88 -16.33
C TYR A 380 25.71 -6.65 -15.27
N VAL A 381 27.03 -6.45 -15.26
CA VAL A 381 27.97 -7.26 -14.48
C VAL A 381 28.83 -6.39 -13.55
N TRP A 382 29.04 -6.87 -12.34
CA TRP A 382 29.99 -6.31 -11.39
C TRP A 382 31.20 -7.21 -11.29
N MET A 383 32.37 -6.67 -11.58
CA MET A 383 33.65 -7.35 -11.40
C MET A 383 34.14 -7.14 -9.96
N VAL A 384 34.48 -8.24 -9.29
CA VAL A 384 34.97 -8.25 -7.91
C VAL A 384 36.28 -7.47 -7.80
N ASP A 385 36.57 -6.97 -6.59
CA ASP A 385 37.82 -6.31 -6.30
C ASP A 385 39.03 -7.21 -6.62
N ALA A 386 40.12 -6.59 -7.05
CA ALA A 386 41.38 -7.30 -7.31
C ALA A 386 41.89 -7.96 -6.02
N GLU A 387 41.87 -7.24 -4.89
CA GLU A 387 42.28 -7.77 -3.58
C GLU A 387 41.45 -8.99 -3.16
N GLU A 388 40.12 -8.89 -3.21
CA GLU A 388 39.21 -9.97 -2.81
C GLU A 388 39.36 -11.21 -3.72
N GLU A 389 39.57 -11.02 -5.03
CA GLU A 389 39.85 -12.12 -5.94
C GLU A 389 41.20 -12.79 -5.64
N ILE A 390 42.26 -12.00 -5.41
CA ILE A 390 43.58 -12.50 -4.99
C ILE A 390 43.44 -13.33 -3.71
N LEU A 391 42.76 -12.80 -2.69
CA LEU A 391 42.56 -13.47 -1.40
C LEU A 391 41.75 -14.75 -1.55
N SER A 392 40.75 -14.78 -2.44
CA SER A 392 39.96 -15.97 -2.73
C SER A 392 40.78 -17.06 -3.44
N LEU A 393 41.56 -16.69 -4.45
CA LEU A 393 42.48 -17.61 -5.14
C LEU A 393 43.55 -18.15 -4.18
N HIS A 394 44.08 -17.28 -3.33
CA HIS A 394 45.02 -17.65 -2.28
C HIS A 394 44.39 -18.63 -1.27
N ARG A 395 43.17 -18.36 -0.78
CA ARG A 395 42.44 -19.25 0.14
C ARG A 395 42.22 -20.63 -0.47
N SER A 396 41.74 -20.69 -1.71
CA SER A 396 41.57 -21.96 -2.42
C SER A 396 42.91 -22.71 -2.55
N SER A 397 44.02 -22.00 -2.75
CA SER A 397 45.36 -22.62 -2.79
C SER A 397 45.77 -23.21 -1.44
N LEU A 398 45.40 -22.58 -0.33
CA LEU A 398 45.63 -23.14 1.03
C LEU A 398 44.81 -24.42 1.24
N GLU A 399 43.55 -24.45 0.81
CA GLU A 399 42.70 -25.65 0.86
C GLU A 399 43.30 -26.80 0.04
N TRP A 400 43.79 -26.52 -1.18
CA TRP A 400 44.50 -27.52 -1.98
C TRP A 400 45.82 -27.96 -1.33
N THR A 401 46.49 -27.08 -0.60
CA THR A 401 47.73 -27.42 0.13
C THR A 401 47.44 -28.41 1.26
N GLU A 402 46.30 -28.28 1.93
CA GLU A 402 45.82 -29.26 2.90
C GLU A 402 45.66 -30.65 2.26
N ILE A 403 45.00 -30.71 1.11
CA ILE A 403 44.80 -31.94 0.32
C ILE A 403 46.16 -32.57 -0.04
N VAL A 404 47.12 -31.78 -0.53
CA VAL A 404 48.48 -32.24 -0.85
C VAL A 404 49.16 -32.82 0.40
N ALA A 405 49.08 -32.13 1.54
CA ALA A 405 49.73 -32.57 2.77
C ALA A 405 49.14 -33.90 3.29
N ILE A 406 47.82 -34.03 3.29
CA ILE A 406 47.10 -35.24 3.70
C ILE A 406 47.45 -36.40 2.79
N HIS A 407 47.30 -36.25 1.46
CA HIS A 407 47.56 -37.33 0.53
C HIS A 407 49.05 -37.69 0.43
N LYS A 408 49.99 -36.77 0.66
CA LYS A 408 51.42 -37.12 0.80
C LYS A 408 51.64 -38.08 1.98
N ARG A 409 50.99 -37.81 3.13
CA ARG A 409 51.05 -38.71 4.28
C ARG A 409 50.39 -40.06 3.98
N GLU A 410 49.24 -40.08 3.34
CA GLU A 410 48.60 -41.34 2.93
C GLU A 410 49.43 -42.12 1.92
N HIS A 411 50.03 -41.43 0.93
CA HIS A 411 50.92 -42.03 -0.06
C HIS A 411 52.11 -42.72 0.61
N THR A 412 52.73 -42.09 1.63
CA THR A 412 53.82 -42.73 2.39
C THR A 412 53.36 -43.95 3.18
N GLN A 413 52.13 -43.95 3.71
CA GLN A 413 51.54 -45.12 4.36
C GLN A 413 51.24 -46.26 3.37
N TRP A 414 50.68 -45.94 2.20
CA TRP A 414 50.44 -46.91 1.13
C TRP A 414 51.76 -47.47 0.59
N GLN A 415 52.79 -46.64 0.47
CA GLN A 415 54.14 -47.06 0.09
C GLN A 415 54.69 -48.07 1.10
N ALA A 416 54.58 -47.77 2.40
CA ALA A 416 55.02 -48.68 3.45
C ALA A 416 54.24 -50.01 3.43
N LYS A 417 52.93 -49.98 3.16
CA LYS A 417 52.10 -51.19 2.99
C LYS A 417 52.52 -52.01 1.76
N SER A 418 52.74 -51.36 0.60
CA SER A 418 53.24 -52.03 -0.61
C SER A 418 54.60 -52.68 -0.35
N ASP A 419 55.53 -51.98 0.31
CA ASP A 419 56.86 -52.51 0.63
C ASP A 419 56.81 -53.63 1.69
N ALA A 420 55.90 -53.55 2.67
CA ALA A 420 55.63 -54.64 3.61
C ALA A 420 55.08 -55.88 2.89
N CYS A 421 54.18 -55.70 1.92
CA CYS A 421 53.66 -56.79 1.09
C CYS A 421 54.78 -57.43 0.25
N LYS A 422 55.66 -56.63 -0.37
CA LYS A 422 56.84 -57.12 -1.10
C LYS A 422 57.78 -57.92 -0.19
N LYS A 423 57.98 -57.49 1.07
CA LYS A 423 58.75 -58.24 2.07
C LYS A 423 58.09 -59.57 2.44
N LYS A 424 56.79 -59.58 2.76
CA LYS A 424 56.00 -60.81 3.04
C LYS A 424 56.06 -61.79 1.86
N LEU A 425 56.00 -61.28 0.62
CA LEU A 425 56.10 -62.09 -0.60
C LEU A 425 57.46 -62.77 -0.72
N ARG A 426 58.55 -62.08 -0.37
CA ARG A 426 59.90 -62.68 -0.33
C ARG A 426 59.99 -63.79 0.71
N VAL A 427 59.39 -63.60 1.89
CA VAL A 427 59.35 -64.62 2.96
C VAL A 427 58.54 -65.84 2.53
N LEU A 428 57.35 -65.67 1.96
CA LEU A 428 56.53 -66.78 1.42
C LEU A 428 57.26 -67.54 0.30
N LYS A 429 57.97 -66.83 -0.60
CA LYS A 429 58.81 -67.46 -1.63
C LYS A 429 59.98 -68.27 -1.03
N GLN A 430 60.56 -67.82 0.08
CA GLN A 430 61.62 -68.56 0.79
C GLN A 430 61.06 -69.80 1.52
N GLN A 431 59.90 -69.68 2.16
CA GLN A 431 59.22 -70.80 2.82
C GLN A 431 58.82 -71.88 1.80
N ARG A 432 58.34 -71.48 0.61
CA ARG A 432 58.05 -72.41 -0.49
C ARG A 432 59.29 -73.11 -1.08
N LYS A 433 60.48 -72.50 -0.94
CA LYS A 433 61.76 -73.08 -1.41
C LYS A 433 62.44 -74.01 -0.40
N ARG A 434 62.07 -73.99 0.89
CA ARG A 434 62.65 -74.90 1.89
C ARG A 434 62.11 -76.32 1.69
N ARG A 435 63.02 -77.29 1.55
CA ARG A 435 62.71 -78.73 1.44
C ARG A 435 62.42 -79.34 2.83
N PRO A 436 61.60 -80.40 2.91
CA PRO A 436 61.14 -80.99 4.16
C PRO A 436 62.20 -81.92 4.81
N TYR A 437 63.39 -81.42 5.15
CA TYR A 437 64.37 -82.22 5.90
C TYR A 437 65.05 -81.50 7.07
N ASP A 438 64.87 -80.20 7.26
CA ASP A 438 65.39 -79.51 8.46
C ASP A 438 64.36 -79.54 9.61
N LYS A 439 64.47 -80.56 10.46
CA LYS A 439 63.78 -80.63 11.76
C LYS A 439 64.47 -79.75 12.79
N THR A 440 64.28 -78.43 12.71
CA THR A 440 64.49 -77.54 13.86
C THR A 440 63.49 -76.37 13.82
N THR A 441 62.46 -76.50 14.68
CA THR A 441 61.71 -75.41 15.32
C THR A 441 61.27 -74.22 14.44
N GLY A 442 60.43 -74.47 13.44
CA GLY A 442 59.62 -73.43 12.80
C GLY A 442 58.30 -73.97 12.26
N MET A 443 57.17 -73.34 12.64
CA MET A 443 55.82 -73.63 12.14
C MET A 443 55.84 -73.75 10.60
N HIS A 444 55.58 -74.96 10.10
CA HIS A 444 55.49 -75.24 8.67
C HIS A 444 54.02 -75.09 8.25
N LEU A 445 53.71 -74.06 7.45
CA LEU A 445 52.36 -73.86 6.91
C LEU A 445 52.02 -74.97 5.91
N SER A 446 50.76 -75.42 5.91
CA SER A 446 50.26 -76.40 4.94
C SER A 446 50.14 -75.79 3.54
N GLY A 447 50.04 -76.61 2.49
CA GLY A 447 49.93 -76.14 1.10
C GLY A 447 48.68 -75.28 0.85
N GLU A 448 47.61 -75.52 1.59
CA GLU A 448 46.35 -74.77 1.54
C GLU A 448 46.46 -73.43 2.28
N GLU A 449 47.10 -73.41 3.44
CA GLU A 449 47.41 -72.18 4.19
C GLU A 449 48.34 -71.24 3.40
N LEU A 450 49.32 -71.80 2.67
CA LEU A 450 50.18 -71.03 1.77
C LEU A 450 49.42 -70.41 0.59
N ALA A 451 48.39 -71.09 0.08
CA ALA A 451 47.56 -70.59 -1.02
C ALA A 451 46.63 -69.46 -0.55
N ILE A 452 46.01 -69.61 0.62
CA ILE A 452 45.18 -68.56 1.25
C ILE A 452 46.03 -67.34 1.57
N ALA A 453 47.17 -67.52 2.25
CA ALA A 453 48.08 -66.43 2.57
C ALA A 453 48.63 -65.71 1.32
N ALA A 454 48.86 -66.43 0.21
CA ALA A 454 49.27 -65.83 -1.05
C ALA A 454 48.15 -65.03 -1.71
N LYS A 455 46.88 -65.47 -1.59
CA LYS A 455 45.71 -64.75 -2.11
C LYS A 455 45.44 -63.47 -1.32
N GLU A 456 45.42 -63.56 0.01
CA GLU A 456 45.29 -62.39 0.90
C GLU A 456 46.40 -61.38 0.65
N LEU A 457 47.64 -61.85 0.51
CA LEU A 457 48.77 -60.97 0.20
C LEU A 457 48.65 -60.30 -1.18
N ALA A 458 48.07 -60.98 -2.16
CA ALA A 458 47.84 -60.41 -3.49
C ALA A 458 46.74 -59.33 -3.45
N GLU A 459 45.66 -59.55 -2.69
CA GLU A 459 44.62 -58.55 -2.45
C GLU A 459 45.16 -57.33 -1.70
N ASP A 460 45.91 -57.54 -0.61
CA ASP A 460 46.58 -56.47 0.14
C ASP A 460 47.54 -55.65 -0.72
N PHE A 461 48.32 -56.32 -1.57
CA PHE A 461 49.23 -55.66 -2.50
C PHE A 461 48.48 -54.83 -3.55
N ASN A 462 47.40 -55.38 -4.12
CA ASN A 462 46.60 -54.68 -5.12
C ASN A 462 45.91 -53.44 -4.51
N ASN A 463 45.40 -53.56 -3.28
CA ASN A 463 44.83 -52.42 -2.54
C ASN A 463 45.89 -51.35 -2.25
N ALA A 464 47.12 -51.74 -1.90
CA ALA A 464 48.21 -50.81 -1.66
C ALA A 464 48.67 -50.08 -2.93
N GLU A 465 48.78 -50.77 -4.07
CA GLU A 465 49.14 -50.17 -5.35
C GLU A 465 48.02 -49.25 -5.89
N ASN A 466 46.75 -49.62 -5.72
CA ASN A 466 45.63 -48.75 -6.06
C ASN A 466 45.63 -47.47 -5.21
N GLY A 467 45.83 -47.59 -3.89
CA GLY A 467 45.95 -46.44 -3.00
C GLY A 467 47.13 -45.52 -3.33
N LEU A 468 48.27 -46.08 -3.77
CA LEU A 468 49.40 -45.30 -4.29
C LEU A 468 49.04 -44.52 -5.56
N LEU A 469 48.31 -45.14 -6.48
CA LEU A 469 47.90 -44.51 -7.72
C LEU A 469 46.91 -43.36 -7.47
N GLU A 470 45.87 -43.61 -6.67
CA GLU A 470 44.87 -42.61 -6.28
C GLU A 470 45.51 -41.40 -5.59
N THR A 471 46.33 -41.64 -4.56
CA THR A 471 46.99 -40.54 -3.83
C THR A 471 47.95 -39.75 -4.72
N ARG A 472 48.67 -40.41 -5.65
CA ARG A 472 49.54 -39.73 -6.62
C ARG A 472 48.74 -38.84 -7.58
N GLU A 473 47.60 -39.30 -8.06
CA GLU A 473 46.72 -38.53 -8.94
C GLU A 473 46.15 -37.30 -8.25
N GLU A 474 45.65 -37.44 -7.02
CA GLU A 474 45.11 -36.33 -6.24
C GLU A 474 46.18 -35.30 -5.87
N ILE A 475 47.39 -35.74 -5.47
CA ILE A 475 48.51 -34.82 -5.21
C ILE A 475 48.85 -34.01 -6.46
N ALA A 476 48.96 -34.66 -7.62
CA ALA A 476 49.30 -33.98 -8.88
C ALA A 476 48.21 -32.98 -9.30
N LEU A 477 46.94 -33.33 -9.11
CA LEU A 477 45.80 -32.47 -9.38
C LEU A 477 45.80 -31.23 -8.47
N ALA A 478 45.96 -31.44 -7.16
CA ALA A 478 45.97 -30.38 -6.17
C ALA A 478 47.18 -29.43 -6.36
N GLN A 479 48.38 -29.97 -6.63
CA GLN A 479 49.56 -29.15 -6.95
C GLN A 479 49.38 -28.32 -8.23
N GLY A 480 48.69 -28.89 -9.23
CA GLY A 480 48.31 -28.14 -10.42
C GLY A 480 47.39 -26.97 -10.11
N TRP A 481 46.38 -27.17 -9.27
CA TRP A 481 45.48 -26.09 -8.85
C TRP A 481 46.18 -24.96 -8.11
N ILE A 482 47.05 -25.31 -7.16
CA ILE A 482 47.86 -24.35 -6.41
C ILE A 482 48.66 -23.48 -7.38
N LYS A 483 49.37 -24.11 -8.33
CA LYS A 483 50.16 -23.39 -9.34
C LYS A 483 49.33 -22.40 -10.13
N LEU A 484 48.15 -22.79 -10.57
CA LEU A 484 47.29 -21.94 -11.40
C LEU A 484 46.75 -20.75 -10.61
N ASN A 485 46.18 -21.01 -9.43
CA ASN A 485 45.60 -19.98 -8.58
C ASN A 485 46.64 -18.95 -8.14
N ILE A 486 47.83 -19.40 -7.71
CA ILE A 486 48.89 -18.52 -7.21
C ILE A 486 49.51 -17.68 -8.34
N VAL A 487 49.71 -18.26 -9.52
CA VAL A 487 50.21 -17.50 -10.68
C VAL A 487 49.19 -16.46 -11.16
N GLU A 488 47.89 -16.80 -11.16
CA GLU A 488 46.84 -15.84 -11.53
C GLU A 488 46.67 -14.74 -10.48
N ALA A 489 46.69 -15.07 -9.20
CA ALA A 489 46.69 -14.09 -8.12
C ALA A 489 47.87 -13.12 -8.24
N LYS A 490 49.08 -13.63 -8.58
CA LYS A 490 50.22 -12.77 -8.86
C LYS A 490 50.01 -11.89 -10.10
N ARG A 491 49.42 -12.42 -11.17
CA ARG A 491 49.09 -11.63 -12.38
C ARG A 491 48.15 -10.48 -12.03
N ILE A 492 47.09 -10.75 -11.26
CA ILE A 492 46.11 -9.71 -10.85
C ILE A 492 46.82 -8.66 -9.98
N LEU A 493 47.68 -9.07 -9.04
CA LEU A 493 48.47 -8.14 -8.24
C LEU A 493 49.34 -7.23 -9.12
N ASP A 494 50.09 -7.83 -10.06
CA ASP A 494 51.03 -7.10 -10.92
C ASP A 494 50.31 -6.18 -11.95
N THR A 495 49.05 -6.48 -12.32
CA THR A 495 48.33 -5.76 -13.39
C THR A 495 47.22 -4.83 -12.92
N ASP A 496 46.48 -5.20 -11.89
CA ASP A 496 45.28 -4.49 -11.43
C ASP A 496 45.51 -3.73 -10.11
N VAL A 497 46.59 -4.03 -9.36
CA VAL A 497 46.97 -3.32 -8.12
C VAL A 497 48.22 -2.48 -8.38
N THR A 498 48.05 -1.28 -8.90
CA THR A 498 49.17 -0.41 -9.31
C THR A 498 49.74 0.45 -8.19
N ASP A 499 49.03 0.61 -7.09
CA ASP A 499 49.42 1.46 -5.95
C ASP A 499 50.23 0.67 -4.91
N GLU A 500 51.34 1.25 -4.42
CA GLU A 500 52.21 0.59 -3.45
C GLU A 500 51.53 0.40 -2.09
N GLU A 501 50.69 1.33 -1.65
CA GLU A 501 49.95 1.18 -0.38
C GLU A 501 48.92 0.05 -0.48
N ALA A 502 48.18 -0.02 -1.58
CA ALA A 502 47.27 -1.13 -1.86
C ALA A 502 47.99 -2.49 -1.94
N GLN A 503 49.16 -2.55 -2.60
CA GLN A 503 49.96 -3.79 -2.63
C GLN A 503 50.38 -4.24 -1.22
N ARG A 504 50.83 -3.31 -0.36
CA ARG A 504 51.18 -3.62 1.04
C ARG A 504 49.98 -4.10 1.84
N ALA A 505 48.79 -3.53 1.62
CA ALA A 505 47.55 -3.99 2.24
C ALA A 505 47.23 -5.44 1.85
N VAL A 506 47.29 -5.76 0.55
CA VAL A 506 47.08 -7.14 0.05
C VAL A 506 48.09 -8.11 0.66
N PHE A 507 49.37 -7.75 0.71
CA PHE A 507 50.39 -8.60 1.34
C PHE A 507 50.10 -8.86 2.81
N THR A 508 49.68 -7.84 3.56
CA THR A 508 49.29 -7.97 4.97
C THR A 508 48.07 -8.89 5.11
N ALA A 509 47.05 -8.70 4.28
CA ALA A 509 45.85 -9.53 4.28
C ALA A 509 46.13 -11.01 3.94
N ILE A 510 47.09 -11.29 3.04
CA ILE A 510 47.54 -12.65 2.73
C ILE A 510 48.22 -13.29 3.94
N VAL A 511 49.08 -12.55 4.64
CA VAL A 511 49.75 -13.03 5.87
C VAL A 511 48.71 -13.35 6.94
N ASP A 512 47.77 -12.43 7.19
CA ASP A 512 46.71 -12.60 8.18
C ASP A 512 45.80 -13.80 7.84
N GLN A 513 45.41 -13.94 6.57
CA GLN A 513 44.59 -15.06 6.11
C GLN A 513 45.33 -16.40 6.29
N THR A 514 46.63 -16.45 6.00
CA THR A 514 47.44 -17.65 6.19
C THR A 514 47.53 -18.02 7.67
N ALA A 515 47.78 -17.04 8.53
CA ALA A 515 47.84 -17.24 9.97
C ALA A 515 46.50 -17.76 10.52
N HIS A 516 45.38 -17.17 10.10
CA HIS A 516 44.05 -17.62 10.49
C HIS A 516 43.79 -19.07 10.03
N PHE A 517 44.07 -19.39 8.77
CA PHE A 517 43.83 -20.73 8.21
C PHE A 517 44.67 -21.80 8.93
N LEU A 518 45.95 -21.51 9.19
CA LEU A 518 46.83 -22.43 9.93
C LEU A 518 46.39 -22.61 11.39
N ASN A 519 45.86 -21.55 12.04
CA ASN A 519 45.30 -21.64 13.39
C ASN A 519 44.06 -22.53 13.47
N GLU A 520 43.23 -22.57 12.43
CA GLU A 520 42.06 -23.47 12.39
C GLU A 520 42.43 -24.92 12.08
N ARG A 521 43.53 -25.14 11.34
CA ARG A 521 43.93 -26.46 10.81
C ARG A 521 45.20 -26.99 11.49
N MET A 522 45.13 -27.30 12.78
CA MET A 522 46.26 -27.82 13.57
C MET A 522 46.93 -29.07 12.97
N LEU A 523 46.17 -29.95 12.32
CA LEU A 523 46.70 -31.11 11.60
C LEU A 523 47.62 -30.71 10.45
N LEU A 524 47.29 -29.65 9.71
CA LEU A 524 48.12 -29.16 8.61
C LEU A 524 49.45 -28.59 9.11
N VAL A 525 49.41 -27.87 10.25
CA VAL A 525 50.62 -27.33 10.90
C VAL A 525 51.60 -28.44 11.28
N GLN A 526 51.11 -29.60 11.70
CA GLN A 526 51.94 -30.77 12.03
C GLN A 526 52.54 -31.45 10.79
N LEU A 527 51.87 -31.35 9.64
CA LEU A 527 52.29 -32.02 8.39
C LEU A 527 53.28 -31.19 7.57
N LEU A 528 53.31 -29.86 7.75
CA LEU A 528 54.16 -28.95 6.98
C LEU A 528 55.38 -28.49 7.79
N SER A 529 56.53 -28.43 7.12
CA SER A 529 57.76 -27.84 7.69
C SER A 529 57.62 -26.33 7.92
N ASP A 530 58.47 -25.74 8.77
CA ASP A 530 58.49 -24.29 9.00
C ASP A 530 58.75 -23.50 7.70
N ALA A 531 59.60 -24.03 6.82
CA ALA A 531 59.88 -23.43 5.51
C ALA A 531 58.67 -23.46 4.57
N GLU A 532 57.91 -24.57 4.55
CA GLU A 532 56.68 -24.64 3.77
C GLU A 532 55.60 -23.70 4.32
N ARG A 533 55.48 -23.56 5.65
CA ARG A 533 54.53 -22.63 6.28
C ARG A 533 54.86 -21.17 5.98
N SER A 534 56.15 -20.81 6.00
CA SER A 534 56.62 -19.47 5.62
C SER A 534 56.35 -19.14 4.16
N LEU A 535 56.32 -20.13 3.27
CA LEU A 535 56.04 -19.90 1.85
C LEU A 535 54.60 -19.49 1.62
N LEU A 536 53.65 -20.10 2.34
CA LEU A 536 52.21 -19.87 2.17
C LEU A 536 51.81 -18.41 2.44
N SER A 537 52.53 -17.72 3.32
CA SER A 537 52.26 -16.31 3.65
C SER A 537 52.87 -15.31 2.65
N SER A 538 53.64 -15.77 1.66
CA SER A 538 54.27 -14.92 0.64
C SER A 538 53.84 -15.33 -0.76
N LEU A 539 52.91 -14.57 -1.34
CA LEU A 539 52.42 -14.81 -2.70
C LEU A 539 53.56 -14.78 -3.73
N GLU A 540 54.52 -13.86 -3.58
CA GLU A 540 55.64 -13.73 -4.50
C GLU A 540 56.60 -14.91 -4.41
N ALA A 541 56.99 -15.33 -3.20
CA ALA A 541 57.87 -16.46 -3.01
C ALA A 541 57.21 -17.76 -3.49
N TRP A 542 55.92 -17.92 -3.18
CA TRP A 542 55.14 -19.08 -3.61
C TRP A 542 55.01 -19.13 -5.14
N ALA A 543 54.66 -18.02 -5.79
CA ALA A 543 54.60 -17.94 -7.24
C ALA A 543 55.96 -18.23 -7.89
N LYS A 544 57.06 -17.69 -7.35
CA LYS A 544 58.43 -17.90 -7.83
C LYS A 544 58.87 -19.35 -7.73
N GLN A 545 58.46 -20.07 -6.69
CA GLN A 545 58.74 -21.52 -6.58
C GLN A 545 57.96 -22.35 -7.62
N LEU A 546 56.75 -21.91 -7.99
CA LEU A 546 55.89 -22.63 -8.91
C LEU A 546 56.16 -22.30 -10.40
N THR A 547 56.82 -21.18 -10.68
CA THR A 547 57.26 -20.80 -12.04
C THR A 547 58.69 -21.28 -12.31
N PRO A 548 58.89 -22.20 -13.28
CA PRO A 548 60.24 -22.66 -13.61
C PRO A 548 61.08 -21.53 -14.21
N GLN A 549 62.34 -21.41 -13.79
CA GLN A 549 63.31 -20.54 -14.46
C GLN A 549 63.58 -21.03 -15.89
N SER A 550 63.80 -20.09 -16.82
CA SER A 550 63.91 -20.33 -18.27
C SER A 550 64.68 -21.59 -18.66
N PRO A 551 64.18 -22.40 -19.62
CA PRO A 551 64.83 -23.64 -19.96
C PRO A 551 65.93 -23.51 -21.02
N ILE A 552 66.99 -24.29 -20.81
CA ILE A 552 68.10 -24.53 -21.73
C ILE A 552 67.56 -25.16 -23.02
N LYS A 553 68.11 -24.78 -24.19
CA LYS A 553 67.62 -25.14 -25.54
C LYS A 553 67.46 -26.64 -25.80
N GLU A 554 68.20 -27.51 -25.11
CA GLU A 554 68.14 -28.97 -25.25
C GLU A 554 66.83 -29.60 -24.72
N ASP A 555 66.11 -28.89 -23.84
CA ASP A 555 64.92 -29.39 -23.15
C ASP A 555 63.58 -29.11 -23.91
N LYS A 556 63.66 -28.39 -25.04
CA LYS A 556 62.48 -28.02 -25.84
C LYS A 556 61.99 -29.14 -26.76
N ALA A 557 62.93 -29.91 -27.33
CA ALA A 557 62.64 -31.03 -28.22
C ALA A 557 62.12 -32.27 -27.45
N GLY A 558 62.66 -32.53 -26.25
CA GLY A 558 62.17 -33.56 -25.33
C GLY A 558 60.73 -33.30 -24.88
N ARG A 559 60.42 -32.06 -24.47
CA ARG A 559 59.05 -31.65 -24.12
C ARG A 559 58.08 -31.67 -25.29
N GLN A 560 58.50 -31.36 -26.51
CA GLN A 560 57.64 -31.48 -27.70
C GLN A 560 57.27 -32.94 -27.99
N ARG A 561 58.20 -33.88 -27.83
CA ARG A 561 57.92 -35.31 -27.99
C ARG A 561 56.99 -35.82 -26.90
N GLN A 562 57.22 -35.46 -25.64
CA GLN A 562 56.34 -35.81 -24.52
C GLN A 562 54.94 -35.21 -24.68
N ALA A 563 54.81 -33.96 -25.14
CA ALA A 563 53.52 -33.32 -25.40
C ALA A 563 52.76 -33.97 -26.57
N ALA A 564 53.46 -34.37 -27.64
CA ALA A 564 52.86 -35.10 -28.75
C ALA A 564 52.37 -36.50 -28.33
N GLU A 565 53.16 -37.19 -27.51
CA GLU A 565 52.80 -38.48 -26.93
C GLU A 565 51.60 -38.36 -25.96
N GLN A 566 51.59 -37.34 -25.11
CA GLN A 566 50.46 -37.00 -24.24
C GLN A 566 49.17 -36.75 -25.02
N ASN A 567 49.20 -35.91 -26.06
CA ASN A 567 48.03 -35.63 -26.88
C ASN A 567 47.48 -36.88 -27.59
N ASN A 568 48.38 -37.76 -28.07
CA ASN A 568 48.00 -39.03 -28.68
C ASN A 568 47.33 -39.97 -27.67
N LEU A 569 47.83 -40.03 -26.43
CA LEU A 569 47.24 -40.84 -25.36
C LEU A 569 45.87 -40.28 -24.91
N LEU A 570 45.72 -38.96 -24.78
CA LEU A 570 44.44 -38.32 -24.46
C LEU A 570 43.37 -38.58 -25.53
N LYS A 571 43.75 -38.51 -26.82
CA LYS A 571 42.86 -38.84 -27.93
C LYS A 571 42.35 -40.29 -27.83
N LYS A 572 43.25 -41.25 -27.61
CA LYS A 572 42.88 -42.66 -27.42
C LYS A 572 41.96 -42.88 -26.20
N ARG A 573 42.23 -42.19 -25.09
CA ARG A 573 41.35 -42.23 -23.91
C ARG A 573 39.93 -41.76 -24.26
N SER A 574 39.81 -40.63 -24.96
CA SER A 574 38.49 -40.11 -25.36
C SER A 574 37.75 -41.05 -26.31
N GLU A 575 38.45 -41.68 -27.26
CA GLU A 575 37.86 -42.66 -28.18
C GLU A 575 37.28 -43.87 -27.42
N PHE A 576 38.01 -44.42 -26.44
CA PHE A 576 37.52 -45.52 -25.61
C PHE A 576 36.40 -45.10 -24.65
N GLN A 577 36.45 -43.87 -24.11
CA GLN A 577 35.40 -43.33 -23.26
C GLN A 577 34.08 -43.19 -24.03
N THR A 578 34.12 -42.65 -25.25
CA THR A 578 32.93 -42.53 -26.11
C THR A 578 32.39 -43.90 -26.53
N GLN A 579 33.27 -44.88 -26.78
CA GLN A 579 32.87 -46.26 -27.06
C GLN A 579 32.23 -46.95 -25.86
N LEU A 580 32.66 -46.61 -24.64
CA LEU A 580 32.07 -47.10 -23.38
C LEU A 580 30.68 -46.49 -23.15
N GLU A 581 30.54 -45.19 -23.36
CA GLU A 581 29.27 -44.45 -23.20
C GLU A 581 28.23 -44.80 -24.27
N ALA A 582 28.65 -45.31 -25.43
CA ALA A 582 27.78 -45.74 -26.52
C ALA A 582 27.28 -47.20 -26.40
N LEU A 583 27.67 -47.93 -25.33
CA LEU A 583 27.20 -49.29 -25.10
C LEU A 583 25.73 -49.30 -24.68
N ASP A 584 24.93 -50.12 -25.35
CA ASP A 584 23.53 -50.38 -24.98
C ASP A 584 23.48 -51.31 -23.75
N PRO A 585 22.84 -50.91 -22.63
CA PRO A 585 22.74 -51.74 -21.43
C PRO A 585 22.04 -53.10 -21.66
N ASP A 586 21.19 -53.18 -22.68
CA ASP A 586 20.39 -54.38 -22.98
C ASP A 586 21.12 -55.38 -23.90
N ASP A 587 22.33 -55.07 -24.38
CA ASP A 587 23.14 -55.96 -25.22
C ASP A 587 23.90 -57.01 -24.36
N PRO A 588 23.75 -58.33 -24.61
CA PRO A 588 24.48 -59.40 -23.93
C PRO A 588 26.01 -59.26 -23.98
N GLU A 589 26.57 -58.58 -24.98
CA GLU A 589 28.02 -58.34 -25.10
C GLU A 589 28.49 -57.07 -24.38
N ALA A 590 27.58 -56.19 -23.95
CA ALA A 590 27.92 -54.91 -23.33
C ALA A 590 28.80 -55.07 -22.10
N GLN A 591 28.52 -56.06 -21.25
CA GLN A 591 29.29 -56.30 -20.03
C GLN A 591 30.74 -56.76 -20.31
N ARG A 592 30.96 -57.45 -21.42
CA ARG A 592 32.29 -57.87 -21.88
C ARG A 592 33.05 -56.71 -22.52
N LEU A 593 32.37 -55.90 -23.36
CA LEU A 593 32.93 -54.72 -24.00
C LEU A 593 33.26 -53.63 -22.99
N GLN A 594 32.41 -53.42 -21.98
CA GLN A 594 32.63 -52.54 -20.84
C GLN A 594 33.95 -52.86 -20.15
N ARG A 595 34.13 -54.11 -19.70
CA ARG A 595 35.37 -54.56 -19.04
C ARG A 595 36.60 -54.41 -19.94
N ARG A 596 36.43 -54.54 -21.27
CA ARG A 596 37.52 -54.34 -22.23
C ARG A 596 37.90 -52.87 -22.34
N TYR A 597 36.95 -51.97 -22.52
CA TYR A 597 37.20 -50.54 -22.62
C TYR A 597 37.74 -49.96 -21.32
N GLU A 598 37.20 -50.36 -20.17
CA GLU A 598 37.73 -49.98 -18.84
C GLU A 598 39.21 -50.38 -18.68
N ARG A 599 39.60 -51.59 -19.13
CA ARG A 599 41.01 -52.02 -19.12
C ARG A 599 41.89 -51.22 -20.06
N GLU A 600 41.41 -50.89 -21.27
CA GLU A 600 42.19 -50.09 -22.21
C GLU A 600 42.33 -48.64 -21.74
N ILE A 601 41.29 -48.07 -21.12
CA ILE A 601 41.36 -46.77 -20.45
C ILE A 601 42.40 -46.80 -19.33
N ALA A 602 42.36 -47.80 -18.45
CA ALA A 602 43.34 -47.95 -17.37
C ALA A 602 44.79 -48.06 -17.88
N LYS A 603 45.03 -48.78 -18.99
CA LYS A 603 46.37 -48.85 -19.62
C LYS A 603 46.83 -47.51 -20.19
N VAL A 604 45.91 -46.75 -20.79
CA VAL A 604 46.20 -45.42 -21.33
C VAL A 604 46.47 -44.44 -20.18
N GLU A 605 45.71 -44.50 -19.10
CA GLU A 605 45.90 -43.68 -17.89
C GLU A 605 47.22 -44.01 -17.19
N ALA A 606 47.60 -45.29 -17.08
CA ALA A 606 48.91 -45.70 -16.56
C ALA A 606 50.06 -45.12 -17.40
N LYS A 607 49.95 -45.10 -18.74
CA LYS A 607 50.96 -44.48 -19.62
C LYS A 607 50.96 -42.96 -19.52
N LEU A 608 49.80 -42.32 -19.43
CA LEU A 608 49.68 -40.89 -19.19
C LEU A 608 50.39 -40.50 -17.88
N SER A 609 50.26 -41.32 -16.83
CA SER A 609 50.91 -41.07 -15.54
C SER A 609 52.45 -41.16 -15.54
N LEU A 610 53.04 -41.74 -16.58
CA LEU A 610 54.50 -41.85 -16.77
C LEU A 610 55.05 -40.74 -17.68
N VAL A 611 54.23 -40.24 -18.61
CA VAL A 611 54.60 -39.18 -19.57
C VAL A 611 54.31 -37.78 -19.00
N SER A 612 53.36 -37.67 -18.07
CA SER A 612 52.97 -36.42 -17.41
C SER A 612 53.52 -36.38 -15.99
N GLU A 613 54.75 -35.91 -15.81
CA GLU A 613 55.05 -35.13 -14.60
C GLU A 613 54.30 -33.80 -14.72
N ASN A 614 53.09 -33.75 -14.14
CA ASN A 614 52.29 -32.55 -13.93
C ASN A 614 51.76 -31.80 -15.17
N LYS A 615 50.94 -32.46 -15.99
CA LYS A 615 49.83 -31.77 -16.69
C LYS A 615 48.71 -32.76 -17.02
N SER A 616 47.78 -32.95 -16.09
CA SER A 616 46.52 -33.61 -16.42
C SER A 616 45.77 -32.77 -17.47
N SER A 617 44.99 -33.42 -18.35
CA SER A 617 44.09 -32.73 -19.29
C SER A 617 43.07 -31.84 -18.57
N ARG A 618 42.77 -32.12 -17.29
CA ARG A 618 41.98 -31.27 -16.39
C ARG A 618 42.69 -29.96 -15.99
N LEU A 619 44.01 -29.89 -16.10
CA LEU A 619 44.84 -28.71 -15.76
C LEU A 619 45.27 -27.90 -17.00
N LEU A 620 44.83 -28.28 -18.20
CA LEU A 620 45.10 -27.53 -19.43
C LEU A 620 44.11 -26.39 -19.70
N GLU A 621 43.15 -26.13 -18.80
CA GLU A 621 42.17 -25.05 -18.93
C GLU A 621 41.92 -24.34 -17.59
N ARG A 622 42.95 -23.66 -17.08
CA ARG A 622 42.76 -22.48 -16.21
C ARG A 622 43.76 -21.39 -16.57
N CYS A 623 43.31 -20.48 -17.42
CA CYS A 623 43.76 -19.11 -17.42
C CYS A 623 42.50 -18.25 -17.53
N GLY A 624 41.99 -17.78 -16.39
CA GLY A 624 41.18 -16.57 -16.27
C GLY A 624 40.07 -16.35 -17.31
N ARG A 625 39.33 -17.38 -17.74
CA ARG A 625 38.15 -17.18 -18.59
C ARG A 625 36.91 -16.99 -17.71
N HIS A 626 36.48 -15.75 -17.50
CA HIS A 626 35.22 -15.44 -16.82
C HIS A 626 34.07 -15.63 -17.83
N ILE A 627 33.60 -16.86 -18.02
CA ILE A 627 32.57 -17.16 -19.02
C ILE A 627 31.21 -16.68 -18.55
N ILE A 628 30.66 -15.66 -19.23
CA ILE A 628 29.34 -15.11 -18.93
C ILE A 628 28.21 -15.84 -19.66
N ALA A 629 28.49 -16.44 -20.82
CA ALA A 629 27.51 -17.22 -21.56
C ALA A 629 28.20 -18.32 -22.38
N SER A 630 27.58 -19.51 -22.40
CA SER A 630 28.16 -20.69 -23.07
C SER A 630 27.12 -21.56 -23.76
N SER A 631 27.59 -22.22 -24.82
CA SER A 631 26.91 -23.30 -25.52
C SER A 631 27.94 -24.34 -26.00
N PRO A 632 27.50 -25.50 -26.53
CA PRO A 632 28.44 -26.46 -27.13
C PRO A 632 29.25 -25.90 -28.32
N LYS A 633 28.79 -24.81 -28.96
CA LYS A 633 29.41 -24.24 -30.17
C LYS A 633 30.11 -22.91 -29.95
N ASN A 634 29.59 -22.07 -29.05
CA ASN A 634 29.98 -20.67 -28.90
C ASN A 634 30.11 -20.32 -27.41
N VAL A 635 31.08 -19.46 -27.08
CA VAL A 635 31.35 -19.03 -25.70
C VAL A 635 31.73 -17.55 -25.68
N ILE A 636 31.20 -16.83 -24.69
CA ILE A 636 31.55 -15.44 -24.37
C ILE A 636 32.28 -15.43 -23.03
N ALA A 637 33.54 -14.99 -23.04
CA ALA A 637 34.35 -14.76 -21.85
C ALA A 637 34.63 -13.27 -21.66
N LEU A 638 34.36 -12.74 -20.47
CA LEU A 638 34.54 -11.33 -20.14
C LEU A 638 35.96 -10.95 -19.75
N VAL A 639 36.67 -11.93 -19.20
CA VAL A 639 38.10 -11.89 -18.91
C VAL A 639 38.64 -13.14 -19.58
N SER A 640 39.72 -13.04 -20.33
CA SER A 640 40.37 -14.18 -21.00
C SER A 640 41.83 -13.84 -21.33
N GLY A 641 42.70 -14.85 -21.23
CA GLY A 641 44.11 -14.74 -21.58
C GLY A 641 44.95 -13.90 -20.60
N ALA A 642 46.26 -13.79 -20.85
CA ALA A 642 47.20 -13.10 -19.95
C ALA A 642 46.91 -11.59 -19.77
N LYS A 643 46.10 -11.02 -20.65
CA LYS A 643 45.69 -9.62 -20.59
C LYS A 643 44.28 -9.43 -20.03
N GLY A 644 43.54 -10.47 -19.65
CA GLY A 644 42.21 -10.32 -19.06
C GLY A 644 41.19 -9.58 -19.95
N GLU A 645 41.19 -9.86 -21.24
CA GLU A 645 40.38 -9.13 -22.24
C GLU A 645 39.08 -9.89 -22.57
N ILE A 646 38.06 -9.17 -23.05
CA ILE A 646 36.81 -9.78 -23.52
C ILE A 646 37.06 -10.55 -24.81
N VAL A 647 36.61 -11.80 -24.84
CA VAL A 647 36.80 -12.74 -25.95
C VAL A 647 35.50 -13.47 -26.28
N PHE A 648 35.23 -13.60 -27.58
CA PHE A 648 34.21 -14.51 -28.12
C PHE A 648 34.92 -15.64 -28.87
N TYR A 649 34.68 -16.91 -28.53
CA TYR A 649 35.34 -18.03 -29.19
C TYR A 649 34.46 -19.28 -29.37
N ARG A 650 34.94 -20.21 -30.19
CA ARG A 650 34.39 -21.56 -30.33
C ARG A 650 35.27 -22.60 -29.64
N PRO A 651 34.75 -23.49 -28.78
CA PRO A 651 35.54 -24.52 -28.12
C PRO A 651 36.24 -25.49 -29.09
N SER A 652 37.37 -26.05 -28.66
CA SER A 652 38.35 -26.81 -29.46
C SER A 652 37.87 -28.17 -30.03
N GLY A 653 36.60 -28.53 -29.89
CA GLY A 653 35.99 -29.73 -30.51
C GLY A 653 35.25 -29.45 -31.83
N THR A 654 35.14 -28.19 -32.26
CA THR A 654 34.39 -27.80 -33.46
C THR A 654 35.30 -27.70 -34.69
N LYS A 655 34.83 -28.14 -35.88
CA LYS A 655 35.59 -28.12 -37.15
C LYS A 655 36.08 -26.71 -37.59
N ALA A 656 35.66 -25.64 -36.92
CA ALA A 656 35.97 -24.25 -37.23
C ALA A 656 36.27 -23.42 -35.97
N ALA A 657 37.17 -23.92 -35.12
CA ALA A 657 37.68 -23.18 -33.96
C ALA A 657 38.15 -21.78 -34.38
N ARG A 658 37.55 -20.75 -33.78
CA ARG A 658 37.81 -19.33 -34.08
C ARG A 658 37.65 -18.53 -32.81
N GLU A 659 38.58 -17.62 -32.57
CA GLU A 659 38.62 -16.73 -31.40
C GLU A 659 38.65 -15.27 -31.90
N VAL A 660 37.85 -14.42 -31.25
CA VAL A 660 37.81 -12.97 -31.49
C VAL A 660 38.05 -12.27 -30.16
N ASN A 661 39.16 -11.57 -30.08
CA ASN A 661 39.53 -10.75 -28.93
C ASN A 661 39.21 -9.27 -29.21
N PHE A 662 38.48 -8.63 -28.30
CA PHE A 662 38.08 -7.23 -28.42
C PHE A 662 39.15 -6.24 -27.91
N HIS A 663 40.19 -6.72 -27.23
CA HIS A 663 41.27 -5.94 -26.63
C HIS A 663 40.73 -4.87 -25.66
N THR A 664 39.69 -5.24 -24.92
CA THR A 664 38.99 -4.38 -23.98
C THR A 664 38.87 -5.13 -22.65
N ARG A 665 39.16 -4.44 -21.54
CA ARG A 665 39.03 -4.95 -20.17
C ARG A 665 37.80 -4.35 -19.51
N LEU A 666 37.23 -5.08 -18.55
CA LEU A 666 36.20 -4.55 -17.66
C LEU A 666 36.83 -3.83 -16.48
N GLU A 667 36.17 -2.78 -16.02
CA GLU A 667 36.59 -2.06 -14.82
C GLU A 667 36.14 -2.83 -13.57
N ARG A 668 37.05 -3.01 -12.59
CA ARG A 668 36.76 -3.64 -11.29
C ARG A 668 36.07 -2.66 -10.34
N ASN A 669 35.39 -3.19 -9.31
CA ASN A 669 34.68 -2.41 -8.28
C ASN A 669 33.63 -1.44 -8.81
N ARG A 670 33.01 -1.77 -9.95
CA ARG A 670 31.85 -1.05 -10.48
C ARG A 670 30.99 -1.92 -11.38
N TRP A 671 29.76 -1.46 -11.60
CA TRP A 671 28.88 -2.01 -12.62
C TRP A 671 29.38 -1.67 -14.02
N ASN A 672 29.45 -2.70 -14.87
CA ASN A 672 29.73 -2.61 -16.29
C ASN A 672 28.49 -3.04 -17.08
N HIS A 673 28.03 -2.19 -17.99
CA HIS A 673 27.02 -2.55 -19.00
C HIS A 673 27.75 -3.01 -20.26
N VAL A 674 27.84 -4.33 -20.44
CA VAL A 674 28.55 -4.96 -21.56
C VAL A 674 27.53 -5.33 -22.62
N VAL A 675 27.68 -4.79 -23.83
CA VAL A 675 26.78 -5.07 -24.95
C VAL A 675 27.57 -5.62 -26.13
N LEU A 676 27.19 -6.82 -26.56
CA LEU A 676 27.71 -7.47 -27.75
C LEU A 676 26.60 -7.51 -28.80
N SER A 677 26.89 -7.07 -30.02
CA SER A 677 25.95 -7.20 -31.15
C SER A 677 26.63 -7.84 -32.34
N ALA A 678 26.03 -8.92 -32.86
CA ALA A 678 26.47 -9.54 -34.10
C ALA A 678 25.51 -9.19 -35.23
N GLY A 679 26.06 -8.62 -36.31
CA GLY A 679 25.40 -8.49 -37.60
C GLY A 679 25.73 -9.65 -38.53
N SER A 680 25.53 -9.45 -39.83
CA SER A 680 25.74 -10.50 -40.84
C SER A 680 27.21 -10.86 -41.09
N LYS A 681 28.15 -9.97 -40.75
CA LYS A 681 29.60 -10.16 -41.00
C LYS A 681 30.50 -9.64 -39.86
N GLU A 682 29.93 -8.96 -38.89
CA GLU A 682 30.66 -8.21 -37.88
C GLU A 682 30.09 -8.42 -36.48
N LEU A 683 30.96 -8.28 -35.50
CA LEU A 683 30.66 -8.38 -34.07
C LEU A 683 31.19 -7.13 -33.39
N SER A 684 30.29 -6.37 -32.77
CA SER A 684 30.55 -5.07 -32.15
C SER A 684 30.43 -5.16 -30.63
N LEU A 685 31.32 -4.47 -29.93
CA LEU A 685 31.33 -4.35 -28.47
C LEU A 685 31.05 -2.89 -28.07
N PHE A 686 30.09 -2.72 -27.18
CA PHE A 686 29.83 -1.47 -26.46
C PHE A 686 30.00 -1.73 -24.96
N LEU A 687 30.55 -0.74 -24.26
CA LEU A 687 30.78 -0.81 -22.83
C LEU A 687 30.31 0.50 -22.20
N ASN A 688 29.41 0.40 -21.21
CA ASN A 688 28.84 1.54 -20.48
C ASN A 688 28.14 2.56 -21.39
N GLY A 689 27.51 2.08 -22.47
CA GLY A 689 26.83 2.90 -23.47
C GLY A 689 27.72 3.46 -24.59
N ASP A 690 29.04 3.28 -24.50
CA ASP A 690 29.99 3.76 -25.52
C ASP A 690 30.42 2.63 -26.46
N PHE A 691 30.53 2.94 -27.75
CA PHE A 691 31.13 2.03 -28.72
C PHE A 691 32.63 1.86 -28.44
N LYS A 692 33.11 0.62 -28.37
CA LYS A 692 34.53 0.31 -28.14
C LYS A 692 35.22 -0.20 -29.40
N THR A 693 34.69 -1.24 -30.03
CA THR A 693 35.34 -1.85 -31.20
C THR A 693 34.38 -2.74 -32.00
N THR A 694 34.73 -2.98 -33.26
CA THR A 694 34.07 -3.95 -34.14
C THR A 694 35.11 -4.90 -34.71
N ARG A 695 34.77 -6.18 -34.77
CA ARG A 695 35.62 -7.26 -35.30
C ARG A 695 34.88 -8.03 -36.37
N ARG A 696 35.61 -8.57 -37.35
CA ARG A 696 35.01 -9.43 -38.38
C ARG A 696 34.77 -10.82 -37.83
N GLY A 697 33.55 -11.32 -37.98
CA GLY A 697 33.15 -12.63 -37.50
C GLY A 697 31.65 -12.76 -37.45
N VAL A 698 31.18 -13.98 -37.72
CA VAL A 698 29.77 -14.36 -37.57
C VAL A 698 29.74 -15.40 -36.47
N PHE A 699 28.99 -15.12 -35.41
CA PHE A 699 28.83 -15.98 -34.25
C PHE A 699 27.35 -16.01 -33.87
N ASP A 700 26.86 -17.19 -33.52
CA ASP A 700 25.54 -17.32 -32.94
C ASP A 700 25.65 -17.01 -31.44
N LEU A 701 24.65 -16.35 -30.86
CA LEU A 701 24.62 -16.03 -29.44
C LEU A 701 24.48 -17.32 -28.64
N PRO A 702 25.40 -17.65 -27.71
CA PRO A 702 25.25 -18.80 -26.84
C PRO A 702 24.02 -18.68 -25.93
N MET A 703 23.07 -19.59 -26.13
CA MET A 703 21.77 -19.58 -25.44
C MET A 703 21.57 -20.81 -24.54
N SER A 704 22.60 -21.62 -24.30
CA SER A 704 22.45 -22.81 -23.44
C SER A 704 22.53 -22.45 -21.96
N ARG A 705 23.50 -21.60 -21.60
CA ARG A 705 23.79 -21.24 -20.22
C ARG A 705 24.26 -19.80 -20.11
N ILE A 706 23.88 -19.15 -19.02
CA ILE A 706 24.58 -17.98 -18.49
C ILE A 706 25.57 -18.53 -17.46
N GLY A 707 26.85 -18.21 -17.60
CA GLY A 707 27.92 -18.92 -16.90
C GLY A 707 28.35 -20.20 -17.64
N THR A 708 29.02 -21.09 -16.91
CA THR A 708 29.42 -22.42 -17.40
C THR A 708 29.34 -23.46 -16.29
N LYS A 709 29.11 -24.71 -16.67
CA LYS A 709 29.19 -25.88 -15.77
C LYS A 709 30.65 -26.31 -15.54
N GLU A 710 31.59 -25.78 -16.30
CA GLU A 710 33.00 -26.05 -16.10
C GLU A 710 33.49 -25.25 -14.88
N LYS A 711 33.79 -25.92 -13.75
CA LYS A 711 34.30 -25.31 -12.49
C LYS A 711 35.43 -24.32 -12.71
N THR A 712 36.14 -24.45 -13.83
CA THR A 712 37.42 -23.83 -14.07
C THR A 712 37.32 -22.50 -14.79
N GLU A 713 36.20 -22.26 -15.48
CA GLU A 713 35.95 -21.09 -16.33
C GLU A 713 34.65 -20.36 -15.95
N SER A 714 34.07 -20.68 -14.79
CA SER A 714 32.87 -20.00 -14.30
C SER A 714 33.11 -18.49 -14.17
N PHE A 715 32.12 -17.70 -14.60
CA PHE A 715 32.08 -16.28 -14.27
C PHE A 715 32.17 -16.09 -12.75
N GLN A 716 32.87 -15.05 -12.35
CA GLN A 716 33.01 -14.62 -10.96
C GLN A 716 32.63 -13.16 -10.88
N GLY A 717 31.69 -12.86 -9.99
CA GLY A 717 31.13 -11.53 -9.86
C GLY A 717 29.63 -11.56 -9.64
N PHE A 718 28.98 -10.42 -9.88
CA PHE A 718 27.55 -10.27 -9.70
C PHE A 718 26.90 -9.91 -11.01
N ILE A 719 25.74 -10.50 -11.27
CA ILE A 719 24.91 -10.16 -12.42
C ILE A 719 23.61 -9.57 -11.90
N GLN A 720 23.22 -8.42 -12.43
CA GLN A 720 21.94 -7.80 -12.08
C GLN A 720 20.87 -8.02 -13.14
N GLU A 721 21.24 -7.98 -14.42
CA GLU A 721 20.26 -8.04 -15.49
C GLU A 721 20.89 -8.55 -16.79
N ILE A 722 20.11 -9.27 -17.59
CA ILE A 722 20.50 -9.80 -18.89
C ILE A 722 19.37 -9.58 -19.88
N ARG A 723 19.70 -9.08 -21.07
CA ARG A 723 18.74 -8.82 -22.14
C ARG A 723 19.26 -9.37 -23.46
N TYR A 724 18.51 -10.27 -24.08
CA TYR A 724 18.82 -10.85 -25.38
C TYR A 724 17.79 -10.42 -26.42
N TRP A 725 18.28 -9.96 -27.57
CA TRP A 725 17.49 -9.42 -28.66
C TRP A 725 17.83 -10.12 -29.98
N ASN A 726 16.83 -10.33 -30.85
CA ASN A 726 17.00 -10.84 -32.22
C ASN A 726 17.19 -9.72 -33.26
N GLU A 727 17.77 -8.60 -32.85
CA GLU A 727 18.10 -7.46 -33.71
C GLU A 727 19.44 -6.85 -33.34
N CYS A 728 20.08 -6.14 -34.27
CA CYS A 728 21.23 -5.28 -33.98
C CYS A 728 20.72 -3.92 -33.49
N ARG A 729 20.90 -3.61 -32.21
CA ARG A 729 20.46 -2.34 -31.64
C ARG A 729 21.45 -1.22 -31.96
N SER A 730 20.94 -0.04 -32.27
CA SER A 730 21.76 1.16 -32.45
C SER A 730 22.32 1.67 -31.12
N ILE A 731 23.42 2.43 -31.17
CA ILE A 731 24.03 3.02 -29.96
C ILE A 731 23.04 3.91 -29.19
N GLN A 732 22.18 4.66 -29.90
CA GLN A 732 21.16 5.51 -29.29
C GLN A 732 20.12 4.67 -28.55
N GLN A 733 19.68 3.54 -29.13
CA GLN A 733 18.76 2.61 -28.48
C GLN A 733 19.39 1.92 -27.26
N ILE A 734 20.69 1.62 -27.32
CA ILE A 734 21.45 1.06 -26.20
C ILE A 734 21.52 2.09 -25.07
N GLN A 735 21.99 3.30 -25.36
CA GLN A 735 22.14 4.38 -24.37
C GLN A 735 20.80 4.79 -23.75
N HIS A 736 19.74 4.91 -24.55
CA HIS A 736 18.41 5.28 -24.05
C HIS A 736 17.83 4.22 -23.11
N ASN A 737 18.06 2.94 -23.42
CA ASN A 737 17.46 1.85 -22.66
C ASN A 737 18.34 1.32 -21.53
N ALA A 738 19.63 1.67 -21.49
CA ALA A 738 20.62 1.14 -20.56
C ALA A 738 20.21 1.26 -19.08
N ALA A 739 19.62 2.39 -18.68
CA ALA A 739 19.18 2.64 -17.30
C ALA A 739 17.64 2.68 -17.16
N SER A 740 16.91 2.11 -18.13
CA SER A 740 15.44 2.12 -18.16
C SER A 740 14.86 0.74 -17.93
N ILE A 741 13.67 0.68 -17.35
CA ILE A 741 12.85 -0.53 -17.31
C ILE A 741 12.24 -0.76 -18.70
N LEU A 742 12.36 -1.98 -19.22
CA LEU A 742 11.79 -2.34 -20.51
C LEU A 742 10.30 -2.62 -20.41
N HIS A 743 9.49 -1.97 -21.25
CA HIS A 743 8.09 -2.34 -21.43
C HIS A 743 7.99 -3.51 -22.41
N VAL A 744 8.03 -4.74 -21.87
CA VAL A 744 8.06 -6.00 -22.63
C VAL A 744 7.06 -6.03 -23.79
N ALA A 745 5.81 -5.59 -23.56
CA ALA A 745 4.76 -5.53 -24.59
C ALA A 745 5.09 -4.68 -25.84
N LYS A 746 6.04 -3.74 -25.73
CA LYS A 746 6.51 -2.89 -26.83
C LYS A 746 7.76 -3.44 -27.51
N CYS A 747 8.41 -4.45 -26.92
CA CYS A 747 9.72 -4.95 -27.32
C CYS A 747 9.60 -6.28 -28.09
N LYS A 748 9.14 -6.21 -29.35
CA LYS A 748 8.87 -7.40 -30.18
C LYS A 748 10.12 -8.25 -30.50
N SER A 749 11.30 -7.64 -30.49
CA SER A 749 12.59 -8.27 -30.79
C SER A 749 13.27 -8.89 -29.56
N LEU A 750 12.68 -8.75 -28.37
CA LEU A 750 13.22 -9.27 -27.12
C LEU A 750 13.01 -10.79 -27.07
N VAL A 751 14.09 -11.53 -26.97
CA VAL A 751 14.10 -13.01 -26.94
C VAL A 751 14.16 -13.52 -25.51
N GLY A 752 14.94 -12.88 -24.65
CA GLY A 752 15.05 -13.24 -23.23
C GLY A 752 15.35 -12.02 -22.38
N TYR A 753 14.74 -11.94 -21.21
CA TYR A 753 14.88 -10.84 -20.27
C TYR A 753 14.89 -11.32 -18.83
N TRP A 754 16.08 -11.46 -18.24
CA TRP A 754 16.24 -11.86 -16.84
C TRP A 754 16.60 -10.65 -15.99
N THR A 755 15.66 -10.22 -15.14
CA THR A 755 15.84 -9.07 -14.24
C THR A 755 16.47 -9.44 -12.90
N LEU A 756 16.58 -10.73 -12.60
CA LEU A 756 17.15 -11.30 -11.37
C LEU A 756 16.57 -10.62 -10.12
N GLU A 757 15.24 -10.58 -10.04
CA GLU A 757 14.48 -9.90 -8.97
C GLU A 757 13.83 -10.86 -7.98
N GLU A 758 13.97 -12.17 -8.18
CA GLU A 758 13.35 -13.21 -7.38
C GLU A 758 13.83 -13.15 -5.93
N GLY A 759 15.12 -12.83 -5.73
CA GLY A 759 15.73 -12.54 -4.43
C GLY A 759 15.93 -13.75 -3.52
N MET A 760 15.47 -14.93 -3.93
CA MET A 760 15.64 -16.20 -3.23
C MET A 760 15.32 -17.39 -4.15
N GLY A 761 15.77 -18.59 -3.77
CA GLY A 761 15.52 -19.84 -4.48
C GLY A 761 16.46 -20.09 -5.67
N ASP A 762 16.24 -21.19 -6.38
CA ASP A 762 17.18 -21.68 -7.41
C ASP A 762 16.62 -21.54 -8.83
N LEU A 763 15.65 -20.64 -9.03
CA LEU A 763 14.99 -20.43 -10.31
C LEU A 763 14.94 -18.95 -10.67
N VAL A 764 15.05 -18.66 -11.96
CA VAL A 764 14.89 -17.31 -12.52
C VAL A 764 13.93 -17.34 -13.70
N ASP A 765 13.09 -16.32 -13.78
CA ASP A 765 12.05 -16.19 -14.80
C ASP A 765 12.52 -15.31 -15.96
N ASP A 766 12.13 -15.70 -17.17
CA ASP A 766 12.22 -14.85 -18.35
C ASP A 766 11.02 -13.89 -18.36
N MET A 767 11.26 -12.61 -18.13
CA MET A 767 10.25 -11.56 -18.15
C MET A 767 9.71 -11.27 -19.56
N ALA A 768 10.39 -11.74 -20.61
CA ALA A 768 9.85 -11.72 -21.98
C ALA A 768 8.80 -12.82 -22.22
N LEU A 769 8.70 -13.80 -21.32
CA LEU A 769 7.78 -14.94 -21.37
C LEU A 769 7.94 -15.80 -22.64
N ASN A 770 9.13 -15.79 -23.25
CA ASN A 770 9.43 -16.58 -24.45
C ASN A 770 10.11 -17.91 -24.10
N LEU A 771 10.83 -17.94 -22.98
CA LEU A 771 11.57 -19.10 -22.52
C LEU A 771 10.95 -19.66 -21.23
N PRO A 772 10.97 -20.99 -21.03
CA PRO A 772 10.65 -21.58 -19.74
C PRO A 772 11.55 -21.05 -18.62
N ARG A 773 11.09 -21.21 -17.38
CA ARG A 773 11.85 -20.87 -16.18
C ARG A 773 13.22 -21.56 -16.17
N SER A 774 14.26 -20.80 -15.86
CA SER A 774 15.64 -21.26 -15.86
C SER A 774 16.09 -21.64 -14.45
N SER A 775 16.94 -22.67 -14.32
CA SER A 775 17.46 -23.12 -13.04
C SER A 775 18.85 -22.59 -12.78
N CYS A 776 19.10 -22.12 -11.56
CA CYS A 776 20.37 -21.60 -11.09
C CYS A 776 21.10 -22.68 -10.27
N PHE A 777 22.42 -22.77 -10.45
CA PHE A 777 23.28 -23.71 -9.74
C PHE A 777 24.45 -22.94 -9.14
N ASP A 778 24.81 -23.24 -7.88
CA ASP A 778 25.95 -22.65 -7.15
C ASP A 778 25.98 -21.10 -7.14
N THR A 779 24.81 -20.46 -7.23
CA THR A 779 24.65 -19.01 -7.16
C THR A 779 24.01 -18.56 -5.85
N ASN A 780 24.32 -17.34 -5.42
CA ASN A 780 23.75 -16.74 -4.21
C ASN A 780 22.97 -15.45 -4.53
N TRP A 781 21.83 -15.25 -3.88
CA TRP A 781 21.10 -13.99 -3.97
C TRP A 781 21.71 -12.93 -3.05
N VAL A 782 21.88 -11.71 -3.57
CA VAL A 782 22.24 -10.53 -2.79
C VAL A 782 21.21 -9.45 -3.02
N ILE A 783 20.67 -8.88 -1.93
CA ILE A 783 19.59 -7.90 -1.95
C ILE A 783 20.16 -6.55 -1.46
N TYR A 784 19.79 -5.45 -2.12
CA TYR A 784 20.21 -4.08 -1.79
C TYR A 784 19.55 -3.53 -0.50
N GLU A 785 19.13 -4.40 0.42
CA GLU A 785 18.40 -4.05 1.65
C GLU A 785 19.31 -3.43 2.73
N THR A 786 20.56 -3.88 2.82
CA THR A 786 21.47 -3.40 3.87
C THR A 786 22.33 -2.21 3.40
N PRO A 787 22.65 -1.26 4.30
CA PRO A 787 23.57 -0.15 3.99
C PRO A 787 24.95 -0.64 3.51
N GLU A 788 25.42 -1.79 3.98
CA GLU A 788 26.71 -2.39 3.58
C GLU A 788 26.71 -2.75 2.09
N VAL A 789 25.65 -3.42 1.62
CA VAL A 789 25.49 -3.77 0.21
C VAL A 789 25.36 -2.50 -0.64
N ARG A 790 24.55 -1.53 -0.23
CA ARG A 790 24.41 -0.27 -0.97
C ARG A 790 25.69 0.56 -1.02
N ARG A 791 26.50 0.55 0.05
CA ARG A 791 27.83 1.19 0.05
C ARG A 791 28.79 0.49 -0.89
N ARG A 792 28.80 -0.85 -0.91
CA ARG A 792 29.67 -1.65 -1.78
C ARG A 792 29.32 -1.50 -3.26
N PHE A 793 28.05 -1.62 -3.62
CA PHE A 793 27.62 -1.69 -5.04
C PHE A 793 27.05 -0.37 -5.58
N GLY A 794 26.80 0.61 -4.71
CA GLY A 794 26.25 1.91 -5.09
C GLY A 794 24.78 1.83 -5.50
N ILE A 795 24.41 2.63 -6.50
CA ILE A 795 23.06 2.62 -7.08
C ILE A 795 23.00 1.49 -8.11
N PRO A 796 21.98 0.61 -8.07
CA PRO A 796 21.82 -0.43 -9.08
C PRO A 796 21.75 0.18 -10.50
N PRO A 797 22.48 -0.34 -11.51
CA PRO A 797 22.49 0.17 -12.89
C PRO A 797 21.12 0.25 -13.54
N THR A 798 20.18 -0.64 -13.17
CA THR A 798 18.81 -0.61 -13.68
C THR A 798 17.79 -0.54 -12.54
N PRO A 799 16.70 0.23 -12.71
CA PRO A 799 15.61 0.28 -11.72
C PRO A 799 14.89 -1.06 -11.64
N SER A 800 14.07 -1.24 -10.60
CA SER A 800 13.30 -2.47 -10.47
C SER A 800 12.19 -2.61 -11.50
N LEU A 801 12.05 -3.79 -12.11
CA LEU A 801 10.93 -4.09 -13.00
C LEU A 801 9.58 -4.02 -12.26
N ARG A 802 9.55 -4.40 -10.98
CA ARG A 802 8.37 -4.25 -10.12
C ARG A 802 7.90 -2.80 -10.00
N ASP A 803 8.80 -1.83 -10.17
CA ASP A 803 8.49 -0.40 -10.11
C ASP A 803 8.03 0.17 -11.47
N GLN A 804 7.86 -0.65 -12.52
CA GLN A 804 7.51 -0.18 -13.88
C GLN A 804 6.23 0.64 -13.97
N THR A 805 5.29 0.42 -13.06
CA THR A 805 4.02 1.15 -12.99
C THR A 805 4.13 2.43 -12.17
N CYS A 806 5.22 2.63 -11.43
CA CYS A 806 5.43 3.77 -10.55
C CYS A 806 6.00 4.97 -11.31
N CYS A 807 5.87 6.14 -10.70
CA CYS A 807 6.38 7.40 -11.23
C CYS A 807 7.91 7.42 -11.24
N LEU A 808 8.53 7.65 -12.40
CA LEU A 808 9.98 7.78 -12.55
C LEU A 808 10.58 8.84 -11.60
N VAL A 809 9.82 9.92 -11.34
CA VAL A 809 10.23 10.95 -10.38
C VAL A 809 10.27 10.39 -8.96
N ASN A 810 9.24 9.61 -8.57
CA ASN A 810 9.22 8.97 -7.25
C ASN A 810 10.27 7.87 -7.11
N GLN A 811 10.54 7.09 -8.17
CA GLN A 811 11.65 6.14 -8.19
C GLN A 811 12.98 6.85 -7.92
N LYS A 812 13.25 7.97 -8.60
CA LYS A 812 14.45 8.80 -8.35
C LYS A 812 14.48 9.36 -6.94
N LEU A 813 13.35 9.88 -6.43
CA LEU A 813 13.26 10.41 -5.07
C LEU A 813 13.50 9.32 -4.02
N LYS A 814 13.01 8.10 -4.24
CA LYS A 814 13.29 6.95 -3.36
C LYS A 814 14.78 6.66 -3.29
N LEU A 815 15.46 6.59 -4.43
CA LEU A 815 16.92 6.38 -4.49
C LEU A 815 17.69 7.51 -3.78
N LEU A 816 17.28 8.77 -3.99
CA LEU A 816 17.90 9.92 -3.32
C LEU A 816 17.67 9.89 -1.80
N ALA A 817 16.46 9.57 -1.36
CA ALA A 817 16.11 9.44 0.06
C ALA A 817 16.89 8.28 0.71
N GLN A 818 17.09 7.17 -0.01
CA GLN A 818 17.88 6.05 0.47
C GLN A 818 19.36 6.42 0.62
N ARG A 819 19.93 7.13 -0.37
CA ARG A 819 21.29 7.67 -0.26
C ARG A 819 21.45 8.66 0.89
N ALA A 820 20.43 9.47 1.17
CA ALA A 820 20.43 10.39 2.31
C ALA A 820 20.45 9.61 3.64
N ARG A 821 19.61 8.57 3.78
CA ARG A 821 19.60 7.68 4.95
C ARG A 821 20.93 6.94 5.14
N ASP A 822 21.53 6.46 4.06
CA ASP A 822 22.83 5.79 4.14
C ASP A 822 23.91 6.77 4.62
N ARG A 823 23.93 8.00 4.10
CA ARG A 823 24.83 9.08 4.58
C ARG A 823 24.61 9.45 6.04
N GLU A 824 23.37 9.44 6.52
CA GLU A 824 23.05 9.66 7.93
C GLU A 824 23.63 8.58 8.84
N MET A 825 23.80 7.37 8.30
CA MET A 825 24.38 6.22 9.00
C MET A 825 25.89 6.11 8.85
N ASP A 826 26.49 6.89 7.96
CA ASP A 826 27.94 6.92 7.84
C ASP A 826 28.59 7.40 9.13
N THR A 827 29.62 6.68 9.54
CA THR A 827 30.39 6.98 10.73
C THR A 827 31.40 8.08 10.40
N VAL A 828 31.31 9.19 11.11
CA VAL A 828 32.19 10.35 10.94
C VAL A 828 32.96 10.62 12.23
N PRO A 829 34.24 11.01 12.14
CA PRO A 829 34.99 11.39 13.32
C PRO A 829 34.39 12.65 13.95
N CYS A 830 34.45 12.75 15.28
CA CYS A 830 34.00 13.93 15.98
C CYS A 830 34.80 15.17 15.56
N ARG A 831 34.10 16.22 15.07
CA ARG A 831 34.73 17.52 14.71
C ARG A 831 35.40 18.25 15.86
N GLN A 832 35.09 17.89 17.11
CA GLN A 832 35.75 18.42 18.31
C GLN A 832 36.97 17.58 18.72
N HIS A 833 37.35 16.60 17.90
CA HIS A 833 38.55 15.77 18.03
C HIS A 833 38.64 15.00 19.36
N CYS A 834 37.50 14.53 19.89
CA CYS A 834 37.48 13.67 21.09
C CYS A 834 37.75 12.19 20.77
N GLU A 835 38.33 11.89 19.60
CA GLU A 835 38.70 10.54 19.10
C GLU A 835 37.54 9.54 18.91
N GLN A 836 36.30 9.92 19.24
CA GLN A 836 35.12 9.10 19.01
C GLN A 836 34.62 9.23 17.56
N VAL A 837 34.26 8.09 16.97
CA VAL A 837 33.58 8.01 15.68
C VAL A 837 32.10 7.77 15.95
N VAL A 838 31.24 8.63 15.40
CA VAL A 838 29.78 8.59 15.63
C VAL A 838 29.04 8.60 14.29
N ALA A 839 27.84 8.04 14.25
CA ALA A 839 26.99 8.15 13.06
C ALA A 839 26.70 9.63 12.76
N TYR A 840 26.70 10.01 11.47
CA TYR A 840 26.53 11.41 11.06
C TYR A 840 25.26 12.04 11.62
N ARG A 841 24.14 11.30 11.65
CA ARG A 841 22.89 11.76 12.26
C ARG A 841 23.02 12.08 13.76
N ASP A 842 23.90 11.37 14.45
CA ASP A 842 24.11 11.46 15.89
C ASP A 842 25.24 12.45 16.23
N LEU A 843 25.96 12.98 15.24
CA LEU A 843 27.09 13.90 15.43
C LEU A 843 26.70 15.16 16.21
N GLU A 844 25.56 15.76 15.90
CA GLU A 844 25.09 16.97 16.58
C GLU A 844 24.68 16.69 18.04
N ARG A 845 24.01 15.56 18.27
CA ARG A 845 23.69 15.08 19.62
C ARG A 845 24.97 14.79 20.40
N HIS A 846 25.94 14.12 19.77
CA HIS A 846 27.24 13.85 20.35
C HIS A 846 27.93 15.15 20.77
N HIS A 847 28.02 16.16 19.90
CA HIS A 847 28.62 17.46 20.24
C HIS A 847 27.92 18.18 21.40
N ARG A 848 26.59 18.04 21.52
CA ARG A 848 25.81 18.74 22.55
C ARG A 848 25.79 18.03 23.91
N VAL A 849 25.79 16.70 23.92
CA VAL A 849 25.48 15.93 25.13
C VAL A 849 26.63 15.03 25.55
N GLU A 850 27.23 14.31 24.61
CA GLU A 850 28.10 13.17 24.93
C GLU A 850 29.59 13.52 24.83
N CYS A 851 29.97 14.47 23.97
CA CYS A 851 31.36 14.81 23.71
C CYS A 851 32.04 15.34 24.98
N ALA A 852 33.21 14.78 25.29
CA ALA A 852 34.05 15.22 26.41
C ALA A 852 34.58 16.66 26.22
N HIS A 853 34.67 17.13 24.98
CA HIS A 853 35.15 18.46 24.63
C HIS A 853 34.03 19.48 24.39
N ARG A 854 32.76 19.11 24.68
CA ARG A 854 31.65 20.05 24.61
C ARG A 854 31.83 21.20 25.60
N LEU A 855 31.40 22.39 25.21
CA LEU A 855 31.40 23.56 26.08
C LEU A 855 30.18 23.52 27.01
N VAL A 856 30.44 23.59 28.31
CA VAL A 856 29.41 23.67 29.35
C VAL A 856 29.60 24.96 30.15
N VAL A 857 28.49 25.47 30.68
CA VAL A 857 28.49 26.60 31.62
C VAL A 857 28.57 26.04 33.04
N CYS A 858 29.24 26.75 33.94
CA CYS A 858 29.28 26.38 35.35
C CYS A 858 27.88 26.30 35.96
N LYS A 859 27.63 25.26 36.77
CA LYS A 859 26.33 25.04 37.44
C LYS A 859 26.13 25.89 38.70
N GLU A 860 27.21 26.48 39.23
CA GLU A 860 27.12 27.31 40.44
C GLU A 860 26.46 28.65 40.11
N VAL A 861 25.43 29.00 40.87
CA VAL A 861 24.66 30.25 40.68
C VAL A 861 25.61 31.45 40.85
N GLY A 862 25.70 32.27 39.79
CA GLY A 862 26.59 33.44 39.76
C GLY A 862 28.02 33.15 39.27
N CYS A 863 28.30 31.98 38.68
CA CYS A 863 29.51 31.73 37.91
C CYS A 863 29.16 31.66 36.41
N GLU A 864 29.64 32.61 35.60
CA GLU A 864 29.37 32.69 34.15
C GLU A 864 30.44 31.98 33.30
N ALA A 865 31.35 31.23 33.94
CA ALA A 865 32.46 30.60 33.24
C ALA A 865 31.98 29.46 32.31
N THR A 866 32.43 29.50 31.07
CA THR A 866 32.29 28.43 30.08
C THR A 866 33.59 27.65 29.95
N TYR A 867 33.54 26.31 30.00
CA TYR A 867 34.71 25.45 29.90
C TYR A 867 34.37 24.14 29.19
N ARG A 868 35.41 23.39 28.75
CA ARG A 868 35.21 22.05 28.20
C ARG A 868 34.80 21.10 29.31
N PHE A 869 33.82 20.24 29.07
CA PHE A 869 33.32 19.29 30.08
C PHE A 869 34.44 18.45 30.72
N SER A 870 35.44 18.01 29.94
CA SER A 870 36.63 17.30 30.46
C SER A 870 37.42 18.08 31.53
N THR A 871 37.27 19.40 31.57
CA THR A 871 37.93 20.30 32.53
C THR A 871 37.02 20.75 33.68
N GLU A 872 35.79 20.23 33.80
CA GLU A 872 34.81 20.60 34.85
C GLU A 872 35.40 20.45 36.25
N ALA A 873 35.98 19.28 36.55
CA ALA A 873 36.57 19.03 37.86
C ALA A 873 37.75 19.96 38.19
N ALA A 874 38.53 20.35 37.17
CA ALA A 874 39.60 21.32 37.34
C ALA A 874 39.04 22.73 37.60
N HIS A 875 38.01 23.15 36.86
CA HIS A 875 37.35 24.42 37.09
C HIS A 875 36.76 24.52 38.49
N LEU A 876 35.99 23.52 38.93
CA LEU A 876 35.35 23.51 40.26
C LEU A 876 36.39 23.56 41.39
N ARG A 877 37.50 22.83 41.27
CA ARG A 877 38.54 22.77 42.31
C ARG A 877 39.44 23.99 42.40
N THR A 878 39.66 24.74 41.31
CA THR A 878 40.70 25.80 41.32
C THR A 878 40.26 27.15 40.77
N LYS A 879 39.17 27.22 39.99
CA LYS A 879 38.77 28.46 39.30
C LYS A 879 37.38 28.96 39.69
N CYS A 880 36.49 28.09 40.19
CA CYS A 880 35.15 28.48 40.57
C CYS A 880 35.14 29.04 42.00
N GLU A 881 35.27 30.36 42.13
CA GLU A 881 35.24 31.04 43.44
C GLU A 881 33.96 30.73 44.23
N ARG A 882 32.81 30.63 43.55
CA ARG A 882 31.53 30.29 44.17
C ARG A 882 31.53 28.88 44.77
N HIS A 883 32.06 27.90 44.03
CA HIS A 883 32.17 26.53 44.50
C HIS A 883 33.12 26.43 45.69
N LEU A 884 34.30 27.07 45.60
CA LEU A 884 35.29 27.10 46.68
C LEU A 884 34.75 27.77 47.94
N PHE A 885 34.01 28.87 47.79
CA PHE A 885 33.37 29.54 48.92
C PHE A 885 32.31 28.64 49.59
N ARG A 886 31.52 27.91 48.80
CA ARG A 886 30.55 26.94 49.31
C ARG A 886 31.23 25.80 50.07
N GLU A 887 32.29 25.21 49.51
CA GLU A 887 33.09 24.18 50.18
C GLU A 887 33.68 24.68 51.51
N GLU A 888 34.18 25.92 51.53
CA GLU A 888 34.69 26.55 52.75
C GLU A 888 33.58 26.78 53.79
N LEU A 889 32.37 27.20 53.37
CA LEU A 889 31.22 27.31 54.27
C LEU A 889 30.80 25.96 54.85
N LEU A 890 30.79 24.91 54.03
CA LEU A 890 30.52 23.53 54.49
C LEU A 890 31.58 23.06 55.48
N ARG A 891 32.86 23.29 55.18
CA ARG A 891 33.99 22.98 56.07
C ARG A 891 33.83 23.68 57.42
N ARG A 892 33.57 25.00 57.43
CA ARG A 892 33.32 25.76 58.66
C ARG A 892 32.07 25.28 59.41
N HIS A 893 31.03 24.87 58.71
CA HIS A 893 29.83 24.32 59.31
C HIS A 893 30.12 23.00 60.04
N HIS A 894 30.90 22.11 59.40
CA HIS A 894 31.36 20.86 60.01
C HIS A 894 32.28 21.11 61.20
N GLU A 895 33.27 21.99 61.06
CA GLU A 895 34.21 22.34 62.13
C GLU A 895 33.51 22.88 63.39
N LYS A 896 32.46 23.70 63.21
CA LYS A 896 31.64 24.20 64.34
C LYS A 896 30.84 23.10 65.04
N ARG A 897 30.49 22.02 64.35
CA ARG A 897 29.71 20.89 64.87
C ARG A 897 30.57 19.71 65.30
N GLU A 898 31.86 19.75 65.01
CA GLU A 898 32.83 18.76 65.45
C GLU A 898 32.79 18.64 66.98
N LEU A 899 32.71 17.40 67.47
CA LEU A 899 32.75 17.09 68.89
C LEU A 899 34.21 17.10 69.33
N VAL A 900 34.57 18.10 70.12
CA VAL A 900 35.93 18.28 70.65
C VAL A 900 35.89 18.04 72.15
N GLU A 901 37.00 17.54 72.70
CA GLU A 901 37.15 17.36 74.15
C GLU A 901 37.13 18.71 74.87
N CYS A 902 36.57 18.73 76.07
CA CYS A 902 36.47 19.94 76.87
C CYS A 902 37.86 20.46 77.24
N VAL A 903 38.11 21.77 77.04
CA VAL A 903 39.40 22.42 77.36
C VAL A 903 39.75 22.34 78.85
N LEU A 904 38.75 22.17 79.73
CA LEU A 904 38.94 21.96 81.17
C LEU A 904 39.08 20.47 81.54
N ASN A 905 39.31 19.59 80.55
CA ASN A 905 39.47 18.14 80.67
C ASN A 905 38.36 17.45 81.46
N CYS A 906 37.10 17.86 81.26
CA CYS A 906 35.97 17.06 81.72
C CYS A 906 35.70 15.92 80.72
N PRO A 907 35.04 14.82 81.14
CA PRO A 907 34.81 13.65 80.28
C PRO A 907 33.78 13.88 79.16
N GLU A 908 33.12 15.04 79.08
CA GLU A 908 32.11 15.32 78.05
C GLU A 908 32.73 15.83 76.74
N LYS A 909 32.31 15.26 75.62
CA LYS A 909 32.64 15.76 74.27
C LYS A 909 31.59 16.77 73.83
N VAL A 910 32.03 17.98 73.52
CA VAL A 910 31.14 19.11 73.27
C VAL A 910 31.32 19.60 71.85
N GLN A 911 30.22 19.95 71.17
CA GLN A 911 30.32 20.57 69.86
C GLN A 911 31.13 21.86 69.97
N ARG A 912 32.13 22.05 69.11
CA ARG A 912 33.07 23.17 69.18
C ARG A 912 32.38 24.53 69.35
N ARG A 913 31.24 24.75 68.67
CA ARG A 913 30.42 25.98 68.79
C ARG A 913 29.89 26.27 70.20
N PHE A 914 29.67 25.25 71.03
CA PHE A 914 29.16 25.39 72.40
C PHE A 914 30.26 25.28 73.46
N MET A 915 31.53 25.12 73.06
CA MET A 915 32.65 24.94 73.99
C MET A 915 32.72 26.06 75.05
N ARG A 916 32.51 27.32 74.64
CA ARG A 916 32.53 28.45 75.57
C ARG A 916 31.39 28.38 76.60
N GLN A 917 30.18 28.07 76.16
CA GLN A 917 29.03 27.95 77.06
C GLN A 917 29.23 26.78 78.03
N HIS A 918 29.68 25.63 77.52
CA HIS A 918 29.99 24.48 78.34
C HIS A 918 31.03 24.83 79.42
N CYS A 919 32.21 25.36 79.05
CA CYS A 919 33.26 25.68 80.01
C CYS A 919 32.84 26.69 81.11
N HIS A 920 31.95 27.63 80.80
CA HIS A 920 31.54 28.66 81.76
C HIS A 920 30.32 28.28 82.61
N GLN A 921 29.36 27.53 82.08
CA GLN A 921 28.06 27.33 82.72
C GLN A 921 27.78 25.88 83.11
N GLU A 922 28.26 24.91 82.34
CA GLU A 922 27.82 23.51 82.44
C GLU A 922 28.93 22.58 82.94
N CYS A 923 30.19 22.88 82.61
CA CYS A 923 31.33 22.03 82.91
C CYS A 923 31.51 21.83 84.42
N VAL A 924 31.70 20.57 84.83
CA VAL A 924 31.95 20.18 86.23
C VAL A 924 33.27 20.75 86.73
N ASN A 925 34.28 20.86 85.85
CA ASN A 925 35.59 21.40 86.18
C ASN A 925 35.65 22.94 86.06
N ARG A 926 34.50 23.64 85.97
CA ARG A 926 34.49 25.11 85.88
C ARG A 926 34.97 25.75 87.17
N LEU A 927 35.75 26.80 87.06
CA LEU A 927 36.19 27.61 88.21
C LEU A 927 35.08 28.58 88.61
N VAL A 928 34.58 28.46 89.84
CA VAL A 928 33.57 29.37 90.41
C VAL A 928 34.25 30.31 91.41
N LYS A 929 33.92 31.61 91.36
CA LYS A 929 34.48 32.59 92.31
C LYS A 929 33.93 32.34 93.72
N CYS A 930 34.81 32.34 94.72
CA CYS A 930 34.45 32.29 96.14
C CYS A 930 33.64 33.54 96.54
N LEU A 931 32.58 33.35 97.34
CA LEU A 931 31.62 34.40 97.72
C LEU A 931 32.02 35.22 98.97
N TRP A 932 33.19 34.99 99.56
CA TRP A 932 33.66 35.70 100.76
C TRP A 932 34.91 36.54 100.46
N GLU A 933 34.87 37.82 100.83
CA GLU A 933 35.84 38.86 100.43
C GLU A 933 37.23 38.70 101.09
N ASP A 934 37.35 37.99 102.22
CA ASP A 934 38.58 37.98 103.05
C ASP A 934 39.29 36.61 103.17
N CYS A 935 39.04 35.64 102.27
CA CYS A 935 39.82 34.39 102.26
C CYS A 935 41.22 34.58 101.62
N GLY A 936 42.10 35.32 102.33
CA GLY A 936 43.50 35.57 102.00
C GLY A 936 44.43 34.37 102.15
N GLY A 937 44.02 33.20 101.62
CA GLY A 937 44.72 31.92 101.82
C GLY A 937 44.62 30.96 100.64
N THR A 938 44.50 31.47 99.42
CA THR A 938 44.94 30.80 98.19
C THR A 938 45.58 31.89 97.32
N GLY A 939 46.80 31.70 96.83
CA GLY A 939 47.02 30.60 95.89
C GLY A 939 46.21 30.80 94.61
N GLY A 940 45.69 32.01 94.37
CA GLY A 940 45.40 32.48 93.04
C GLY A 940 46.72 32.56 92.28
N ASN A 941 47.12 31.45 91.66
CA ASN A 941 47.43 31.59 90.25
C ASN A 941 46.13 32.10 89.64
N ALA A 942 46.04 33.43 89.63
CA ALA A 942 45.41 34.13 88.56
C ALA A 942 45.85 33.38 87.31
N ILE A 943 44.93 32.59 86.77
CA ILE A 943 44.82 32.44 85.33
C ILE A 943 44.57 33.87 84.86
N GLY A 944 45.68 34.62 84.81
CA GLY A 944 45.78 35.85 84.08
C GLY A 944 45.44 35.42 82.68
N HIS A 945 44.25 35.84 82.26
CA HIS A 945 43.99 36.12 80.87
C HIS A 945 44.57 35.08 79.91
N PHE A 946 43.99 33.87 79.85
CA PHE A 946 43.78 33.28 78.53
C PHE A 946 42.69 34.10 77.82
N VAL A 947 43.04 35.35 77.50
CA VAL A 947 42.59 36.02 76.31
C VAL A 947 43.22 35.21 75.19
N LEU A 948 42.54 34.13 74.79
CA LEU A 948 42.74 33.62 73.45
C LEU A 948 42.08 34.66 72.52
N PRO A 949 42.85 35.31 71.64
CA PRO A 949 42.29 36.11 70.58
C PRO A 949 41.66 35.13 69.60
N LEU A 950 40.33 34.98 69.66
CA LEU A 950 39.61 34.40 68.54
C LEU A 950 39.39 35.51 67.52
N ARG A 951 40.26 35.54 66.51
CA ARG A 951 39.86 35.94 65.17
C ARG A 951 38.98 34.87 64.55
#